data_AF-Q386Z1-F1
#
_entry.id   AF-Q386Z1-F1
#
_cell.length_a   1.000
_cell.length_b   1.000
_cell.length_c   1.000
_cell.angle_alpha   90.00
_cell.angle_beta   90.00
_cell.angle_gamma   90.00
#
_symmetry.space_group_name_H-M   'P 1'
#
loop_
_entity.id
_entity.type
_entity.pdbx_description
1 polymer ?
#
loop_
_entity_poly.entity_id
_entity_poly.type
_entity_poly.pdbx_seq_one_letter_code
_entity_poly.pdbx_strand_id
1 'polypeptide(L)'
;MLRRFALTSSVALRLRFERDSGHNTVRYRPIPESMQPKHLEDNFTPFPLPKFDESLEYGPVRLRNIPDIEAAKERRRGSRLAATEVLLQETLQEENQFATSGKGDGNMAIAITERHTEDVTTPAADSRFPSQTMSPCSHEEEMRGYVVSRDYPLIDRLHCTRSIEELVAQFEDRPQIESRVAALADMASTVSFRSDEELLRMFTAISAPFSVDGRGLNFLTVKVSKFGRPYYVPNSLLPAYVNLVDATTIALVREQPWRLSASPALFIQVLQFMALIKVFEPNKWFTFSDHAPSNRADYRHAIGVNHSTAFWGTGEELYDFMVELLRVEDDGRIPTMLDLCTREQMVDLLSGFCGVMPGGKAVGDVFKTITDAFLRRVRNDISGSWGAHDWAIVERMYLVTVLCDAGNNEILQLLLSDTASPRGPDFFAAVSRTKDTPTKKRALCLLQEAIDNASVKADKVTLLGLLESGSEFLLSLVDKGVAHTFATQNLFDYRILNSFLHCSLVADRLRVEQSVITSRIPSSLRDVQVQMLMSNERNALNPLTSSLPGNSGAIATAPKLKRPLMTMLSQLEYLNSIDSVFILHSSLMATSTDQLVSAVRRLPSGKDSLIVTMSCLRALSVKSLTSPSMKERIACARALEIVSYELEKGRAVLLPFSEEILLHDAGAYCDEDLMLWTVAAFLARELPLVKVHTLMHSNCTARTPYRFLKGGHNLLVSSRSLYDKGAPLLSSLHSKELRLVTHNVRLRTPVRDRKCTLQYYNPIRARFVYRRDKPLFDKYHVTARNLAPGFSRGALKHDWRALGVYTPDHPQVPYHPLQTWMLGETTVEAE
;
A
#
# COMPACT_ATOMS: atom_id res chain seq x y z
N MET A 1 -27.45 43.76 88.03
CA MET A 1 -26.88 44.38 89.24
C MET A 1 -25.43 44.74 88.96
N LEU A 2 -25.09 46.02 89.15
CA LEU A 2 -23.73 46.62 89.30
C LEU A 2 -22.74 46.44 88.13
N ARG A 3 -22.10 47.45 87.53
CA ARG A 3 -22.16 48.93 87.55
C ARG A 3 -21.18 49.40 86.45
N ARG A 4 -21.61 50.41 85.66
CA ARG A 4 -20.87 51.31 84.74
C ARG A 4 -19.38 51.52 85.08
N PHE A 5 -18.52 51.66 84.05
CA PHE A 5 -17.62 52.82 83.86
C PHE A 5 -17.12 52.88 82.40
N ALA A 6 -17.50 53.96 81.71
CA ALA A 6 -16.82 54.45 80.52
C ALA A 6 -15.60 55.28 80.98
N LEU A 7 -14.40 55.04 80.43
CA LEU A 7 -13.24 55.91 80.63
C LEU A 7 -12.39 55.94 79.35
N THR A 8 -12.05 57.17 78.97
CA THR A 8 -11.42 57.71 77.77
C THR A 8 -9.93 57.33 77.63
N SER A 9 -9.30 57.80 76.54
CA SER A 9 -7.92 57.61 76.06
C SER A 9 -6.77 58.04 77.02
N SER A 10 -6.99 58.03 78.34
CA SER A 10 -6.03 58.51 79.34
C SER A 10 -5.82 57.56 80.53
N VAL A 11 -6.27 56.31 80.47
CA VAL A 11 -6.04 55.32 81.54
C VAL A 11 -4.83 54.44 81.20
N ALA A 12 -3.68 54.81 81.76
CA ALA A 12 -2.51 53.94 81.80
C ALA A 12 -2.80 52.74 82.72
N LEU A 13 -3.14 51.60 82.13
CA LEU A 13 -3.07 50.31 82.82
C LEU A 13 -1.59 50.04 83.12
N ARG A 14 -1.12 50.48 84.29
CA ARG A 14 0.11 49.96 84.89
C ARG A 14 -0.12 48.47 85.12
N LEU A 15 0.44 47.64 84.25
CA LEU A 15 0.68 46.24 84.55
C LEU A 15 1.36 46.22 85.92
N ARG A 16 0.74 45.54 86.90
CA ARG A 16 1.08 45.67 88.33
C ARG A 16 2.55 45.38 88.65
N PHE A 17 3.29 44.78 87.70
CA PHE A 17 4.71 44.48 87.81
C PHE A 17 5.34 44.65 86.42
N GLU A 18 6.43 45.43 86.34
CA GLU A 18 7.37 45.39 85.20
C GLU A 18 7.98 44.00 85.15
N ARG A 19 7.35 43.11 84.38
CA ARG A 19 7.87 41.78 84.04
C ARG A 19 8.23 41.74 82.56
N ASP A 20 8.91 42.76 82.08
CA ASP A 20 9.34 42.85 80.67
C ASP A 20 10.30 41.70 80.31
N SER A 21 11.04 41.16 81.29
CA SER A 21 11.82 39.92 81.13
C SER A 21 10.95 38.65 81.08
N GLY A 22 9.75 38.67 81.67
CA GLY A 22 8.81 37.54 81.76
C GLY A 22 7.83 37.43 80.59
N HIS A 23 7.42 38.56 80.00
CA HIS A 23 6.50 38.56 78.86
C HIS A 23 7.18 38.11 77.56
N ASN A 24 8.46 38.43 77.37
CA ASN A 24 9.23 37.99 76.20
C ASN A 24 9.71 36.53 76.29
N THR A 25 9.74 35.95 77.50
CA THR A 25 10.10 34.53 77.72
C THR A 25 8.93 33.58 77.57
N VAL A 26 7.70 34.00 77.86
CA VAL A 26 6.51 33.17 77.66
C VAL A 26 6.11 33.18 76.19
N ARG A 27 6.37 32.07 75.50
CA ARG A 27 5.88 31.80 74.14
C ARG A 27 4.94 30.62 74.15
N TYR A 28 3.95 30.62 73.27
CA TYR A 28 3.14 29.45 72.99
C TYR A 28 3.88 28.54 72.00
N ARG A 29 3.71 27.23 72.13
CA ARG A 29 4.15 26.31 71.07
C ARG A 29 3.37 26.64 69.79
N PRO A 30 4.01 26.61 68.60
CA PRO A 30 3.30 26.83 67.34
C PRO A 30 2.26 25.71 67.18
N ILE A 31 0.99 26.06 67.34
CA ILE A 31 -0.12 25.11 67.22
C ILE A 31 -0.46 24.91 65.73
N PRO A 32 -0.76 23.66 65.30
CA PRO A 32 -1.17 23.38 63.93
C PRO A 32 -2.38 24.21 63.50
N GLU A 33 -2.53 24.44 62.20
CA GLU A 33 -3.71 25.11 61.61
C GLU A 33 -5.05 24.46 61.97
N SER A 34 -5.04 23.17 62.33
CA SER A 34 -6.22 22.44 62.80
C SER A 34 -6.63 22.82 64.24
N MET A 35 -5.73 23.38 65.03
CA MET A 35 -5.98 23.84 66.41
C MET A 35 -6.14 25.37 66.49
N GLN A 36 -5.69 26.10 65.48
CA GLN A 36 -5.91 27.55 65.39
C GLN A 36 -7.39 27.84 65.07
N PRO A 37 -8.01 28.84 65.70
CA PRO A 37 -9.36 29.24 65.35
C PRO A 37 -9.40 29.69 63.89
N LYS A 38 -10.39 29.22 63.13
CA LYS A 38 -10.62 29.69 61.76
C LYS A 38 -11.37 31.02 61.79
N HIS A 39 -10.98 31.94 60.92
CA HIS A 39 -11.73 33.17 60.69
C HIS A 39 -13.13 32.82 60.19
N LEU A 40 -14.14 33.54 60.67
CA LEU A 40 -15.53 33.36 60.30
C LEU A 40 -16.01 34.61 59.58
N GLU A 41 -16.60 34.43 58.40
CA GLU A 41 -17.21 35.49 57.61
C GLU A 41 -18.29 36.27 58.40
N ASP A 42 -18.51 37.52 58.01
CA ASP A 42 -19.49 38.44 58.60
C ASP A 42 -20.86 37.78 58.79
N ASN A 43 -21.34 37.12 57.74
CA ASN A 43 -22.66 36.51 57.65
C ASN A 43 -22.69 35.00 58.00
N PHE A 44 -21.69 34.50 58.75
CA PHE A 44 -21.63 33.10 59.13
C PHE A 44 -22.71 32.68 60.15
N THR A 45 -23.41 31.58 59.85
CA THR A 45 -24.34 30.91 60.76
C THR A 45 -23.93 29.44 60.90
N PRO A 46 -23.81 28.88 62.12
CA PRO A 46 -23.45 27.48 62.31
C PRO A 46 -24.61 26.56 61.90
N PHE A 47 -24.29 25.34 61.45
CA PHE A 47 -25.30 24.30 61.21
C PHE A 47 -26.07 24.00 62.51
N PRO A 48 -27.41 23.90 62.51
CA PRO A 48 -28.31 23.73 61.35
C PRO A 48 -28.96 25.01 60.83
N LEU A 49 -28.46 26.21 61.19
CA LEU A 49 -29.04 27.44 60.67
C LEU A 49 -28.78 27.57 59.17
N PRO A 50 -29.76 28.08 58.41
CA PRO A 50 -29.56 28.34 56.99
C PRO A 50 -28.51 29.43 56.79
N LYS A 51 -27.89 29.44 55.61
CA LYS A 51 -26.98 30.50 55.19
C LYS A 51 -27.73 31.83 55.10
N PHE A 52 -27.00 32.92 55.30
CA PHE A 52 -27.49 34.26 55.01
C PHE A 52 -27.73 34.41 53.49
N ASP A 53 -28.85 35.01 53.13
CA ASP A 53 -29.20 35.39 51.77
C ASP A 53 -30.07 36.66 51.82
N GLU A 54 -30.00 37.49 50.79
CA GLU A 54 -30.75 38.76 50.77
C GLU A 54 -32.27 38.56 50.66
N SER A 55 -32.76 37.40 50.19
CA SER A 55 -34.21 37.15 50.07
C SER A 55 -34.89 36.87 51.40
N LEU A 56 -34.24 36.15 52.31
CA LEU A 56 -34.82 35.73 53.60
C LEU A 56 -34.05 36.28 54.80
N GLU A 57 -33.00 37.05 54.56
CA GLU A 57 -32.02 37.59 55.51
C GLU A 57 -31.29 36.49 56.30
N TYR A 58 -31.96 35.81 57.22
CA TYR A 58 -31.43 34.69 58.01
C TYR A 58 -32.10 33.34 57.70
N GLY A 59 -32.69 33.21 56.51
CA GLY A 59 -33.34 31.99 56.03
C GLY A 59 -34.56 31.55 56.86
N PRO A 60 -35.22 30.45 56.48
CA PRO A 60 -36.41 29.99 57.18
C PRO A 60 -36.02 29.26 58.48
N VAL A 61 -36.16 29.95 59.61
CA VAL A 61 -35.94 29.38 60.95
C VAL A 61 -37.25 29.25 61.70
N ARG A 62 -37.51 28.05 62.25
CA ARG A 62 -38.72 27.78 63.06
C ARG A 62 -38.59 28.29 64.51
N LEU A 63 -37.40 28.68 64.95
CA LEU A 63 -37.10 29.16 66.30
C LEU A 63 -37.04 30.69 66.33
N ARG A 64 -37.25 31.28 67.51
CA ARG A 64 -37.14 32.72 67.79
C ARG A 64 -36.06 32.95 68.85
N ASN A 65 -35.42 34.13 68.86
CA ASN A 65 -34.35 34.51 69.80
C ASN A 65 -33.10 33.61 69.73
N ILE A 66 -32.65 33.27 68.51
CA ILE A 66 -31.48 32.43 68.30
C ILE A 66 -30.21 33.27 68.55
N PRO A 67 -29.38 32.93 69.56
CA PRO A 67 -28.21 33.72 69.92
C PRO A 67 -27.18 33.79 68.79
N ASP A 68 -27.04 32.74 67.98
CA ASP A 68 -26.11 32.69 66.85
C ASP A 68 -26.48 33.67 65.72
N ILE A 69 -27.77 33.95 65.53
CA ILE A 69 -28.23 34.97 64.58
C ILE A 69 -27.85 36.36 65.09
N GLU A 70 -28.02 36.63 66.39
CA GLU A 70 -27.60 37.89 66.98
C GLU A 70 -26.07 38.04 66.98
N ALA A 71 -25.32 36.97 67.25
CA ALA A 71 -23.86 36.95 67.13
C ALA A 71 -23.39 37.21 65.69
N ALA A 72 -24.10 36.69 64.67
CA ALA A 72 -23.83 37.00 63.27
C ALA A 72 -24.16 38.46 62.93
N LYS A 73 -25.25 39.01 63.47
CA LYS A 73 -25.57 40.45 63.30
C LYS A 73 -24.54 41.35 63.95
N GLU A 74 -24.10 41.01 65.16
CA GLU A 74 -23.04 41.74 65.87
C GLU A 74 -21.71 41.67 65.12
N ARG A 75 -21.34 40.50 64.59
CA ARG A 75 -20.14 40.34 63.76
C ARG A 75 -20.23 41.15 62.46
N ARG A 76 -21.36 41.09 61.74
CA ARG A 76 -21.61 41.91 60.53
C ARG A 76 -21.55 43.41 60.84
N ARG A 77 -22.10 43.85 61.97
CA ARG A 77 -22.02 45.26 62.41
C ARG A 77 -20.58 45.64 62.76
N GLY A 78 -19.88 44.81 63.53
CA GLY A 78 -18.49 45.03 63.92
C GLY A 78 -17.57 45.11 62.71
N SER A 79 -17.74 44.21 61.74
CA SER A 79 -16.99 44.24 60.47
C SER A 79 -17.29 45.49 59.64
N ARG A 80 -18.57 45.91 59.53
CA ARG A 80 -18.92 47.18 58.87
C ARG A 80 -18.32 48.40 59.56
N LEU A 81 -18.29 48.42 60.89
CA LEU A 81 -17.61 49.48 61.64
C LEU A 81 -16.10 49.45 61.40
N ALA A 82 -15.48 48.27 61.41
CA ALA A 82 -14.05 48.13 61.13
C ALA A 82 -13.72 48.57 59.69
N ALA A 83 -14.52 48.16 58.71
CA ALA A 83 -14.35 48.55 57.31
C ALA A 83 -14.54 50.06 57.11
N THR A 84 -15.48 50.69 57.82
CA THR A 84 -15.67 52.16 57.77
C THR A 84 -14.55 52.92 58.48
N GLU A 85 -14.03 52.42 59.61
CA GLU A 85 -12.83 52.97 60.26
C GLU A 85 -11.59 52.84 59.36
N VAL A 86 -11.42 51.71 58.67
CA VAL A 86 -10.35 51.52 57.68
C VAL A 86 -10.53 52.49 56.51
N LEU A 87 -11.75 52.61 55.97
CA LEU A 87 -12.03 53.56 54.89
C LEU A 87 -11.80 55.02 55.32
N LEU A 88 -12.12 55.36 56.57
CA LEU A 88 -11.86 56.67 57.17
C LEU A 88 -10.37 56.91 57.37
N GLN A 89 -9.62 55.89 57.79
CA GLN A 89 -8.15 55.98 57.87
C GLN A 89 -7.51 56.10 56.49
N GLU A 90 -8.02 55.38 55.49
CA GLU A 90 -7.61 55.48 54.09
C GLU A 90 -7.93 56.87 53.53
N THR A 91 -9.14 57.40 53.74
CA THR A 91 -9.48 58.78 53.32
C THR A 91 -8.69 59.84 54.08
N LEU A 92 -8.41 59.67 55.37
CA LEU A 92 -7.51 60.56 56.11
C LEU A 92 -6.07 60.47 55.60
N GLN A 93 -5.62 59.29 55.15
CA GLN A 93 -4.31 59.12 54.51
C GLN A 93 -4.28 59.75 53.11
N GLU A 94 -5.35 59.60 52.32
CA GLU A 94 -5.49 60.22 51.00
C GLU A 94 -5.62 61.74 51.09
N GLU A 95 -6.38 62.29 52.03
CA GLU A 95 -6.48 63.74 52.26
C GLU A 95 -5.15 64.34 52.72
N ASN A 96 -4.42 63.63 53.59
CA ASN A 96 -3.06 64.03 53.99
C ASN A 96 -2.06 63.95 52.82
N GLN A 97 -2.26 63.02 51.87
CA GLN A 97 -1.49 62.95 50.62
C GLN A 97 -1.88 64.05 49.61
N PHE A 98 -3.16 64.49 49.57
CA PHE A 98 -3.61 65.59 48.71
C PHE A 98 -3.23 66.99 49.22
N ALA A 99 -3.10 67.20 50.53
CA ALA A 99 -2.59 68.46 51.09
C ALA A 99 -1.07 68.63 50.88
N THR A 100 -0.36 67.57 50.51
CA THR A 100 1.10 67.56 50.31
C THR A 100 1.54 67.50 48.84
N SER A 101 0.61 67.43 47.88
CA SER A 101 0.91 67.29 46.44
C SER A 101 1.10 68.59 45.65
N GLY A 102 1.34 69.72 46.33
CA GLY A 102 1.85 70.96 45.75
C GLY A 102 3.37 70.93 45.52
N LYS A 103 3.88 69.92 44.78
CA LYS A 103 5.22 69.87 44.12
C LYS A 103 5.52 68.43 43.65
N GLY A 104 5.68 68.25 42.35
CA GLY A 104 6.32 67.09 41.71
C GLY A 104 5.37 65.89 41.56
N ASP A 105 4.87 65.62 40.37
CA ASP A 105 5.50 64.74 39.36
C ASP A 105 5.89 63.37 39.91
N GLY A 106 5.16 62.33 39.49
CA GLY A 106 5.42 60.93 39.84
C GLY A 106 4.13 60.14 40.02
N ASN A 107 3.30 59.99 38.99
CA ASN A 107 3.24 58.79 38.15
C ASN A 107 3.02 57.46 38.90
N MET A 108 2.02 56.73 38.38
CA MET A 108 1.85 55.27 38.37
C MET A 108 1.09 54.69 39.57
N ALA A 109 -0.21 54.44 39.39
CA ALA A 109 -0.72 53.20 38.79
C ALA A 109 -0.31 51.99 39.64
N ILE A 110 -1.27 51.56 40.48
CA ILE A 110 -1.26 50.29 41.19
C ILE A 110 -1.21 49.18 40.13
N ALA A 111 0.01 48.76 39.85
CA ALA A 111 0.29 47.52 39.17
C ALA A 111 0.02 46.40 40.18
N ILE A 112 -1.09 45.69 40.01
CA ILE A 112 -1.24 44.32 40.52
C ILE A 112 -0.25 43.48 39.72
N THR A 113 0.99 43.50 40.22
CA THR A 113 2.03 42.55 39.89
C THR A 113 2.38 41.93 41.23
N GLU A 114 1.77 40.79 41.57
CA GLU A 114 2.41 39.84 42.48
C GLU A 114 3.63 39.28 41.74
N ARG A 115 4.69 40.10 41.73
CA ARG A 115 6.06 39.62 41.73
C ARG A 115 6.28 38.96 43.07
N HIS A 116 6.28 37.64 43.10
CA HIS A 116 7.26 36.92 43.90
C HIS A 116 8.61 37.04 43.19
N THR A 117 9.25 38.21 43.35
CA THR A 117 10.68 38.38 43.16
C THR A 117 11.39 37.92 44.43
N GLU A 118 12.32 37.01 44.21
CA GLU A 118 13.64 37.01 44.85
C GLU A 118 13.66 36.93 46.38
N ASP A 119 13.69 35.69 46.88
CA ASP A 119 14.84 35.33 47.71
C ASP A 119 15.80 34.49 46.88
N VAL A 120 16.91 35.14 46.53
CA VAL A 120 18.16 34.51 46.11
C VAL A 120 18.66 33.68 47.28
N THR A 121 18.23 32.43 47.33
CA THR A 121 19.01 31.35 47.94
C THR A 121 19.30 30.35 46.86
N THR A 122 20.54 30.35 46.36
CA THR A 122 21.21 29.16 45.84
C THR A 122 20.87 27.96 46.73
N PRO A 123 20.03 27.00 46.34
CA PRO A 123 20.13 25.67 46.89
C PRO A 123 21.30 25.03 46.15
N ALA A 124 22.26 24.55 46.94
CA ALA A 124 23.38 23.75 46.50
C ALA A 124 22.98 22.79 45.37
N ALA A 125 23.90 22.56 44.43
CA ALA A 125 23.85 21.44 43.51
C ALA A 125 23.26 20.23 44.23
N ASP A 126 22.02 19.91 43.89
CA ASP A 126 21.27 18.84 44.53
C ASP A 126 21.99 17.56 44.12
N SER A 127 22.92 17.14 44.97
CA SER A 127 23.80 16.00 44.77
C SER A 127 22.93 14.76 44.85
N ARG A 128 22.18 14.47 43.79
CA ARG A 128 21.44 13.23 43.65
C ARG A 128 22.46 12.11 43.61
N PHE A 129 22.51 11.33 44.68
CA PHE A 129 23.29 10.11 44.70
C PHE A 129 22.46 9.00 44.03
N PRO A 130 23.05 8.20 43.13
CA PRO A 130 22.36 7.04 42.57
C PRO A 130 22.07 6.03 43.69
N SER A 131 20.84 5.51 43.73
CA SER A 131 20.43 4.50 44.73
C SER A 131 21.15 3.15 44.53
N GLN A 132 21.61 2.88 43.32
CA GLN A 132 22.31 1.65 42.94
C GLN A 132 23.43 1.94 41.95
N THR A 133 24.48 1.13 41.97
CA THR A 133 25.55 1.18 40.97
C THR A 133 25.01 0.66 39.64
N MET A 134 25.01 1.52 38.61
CA MET A 134 24.68 1.14 37.25
C MET A 134 25.80 0.26 36.68
N SER A 135 25.46 -0.94 36.22
CA SER A 135 26.42 -1.80 35.51
C SER A 135 26.81 -1.15 34.17
N PRO A 136 28.10 -1.00 33.86
CA PRO A 136 28.53 -0.46 32.57
C PRO A 136 28.20 -1.46 31.45
N CYS A 137 27.75 -0.95 30.32
CA CYS A 137 27.54 -1.69 29.06
C CYS A 137 28.33 -1.01 27.94
N SER A 138 28.52 -1.70 26.82
CA SER A 138 29.13 -1.07 25.65
C SER A 138 28.15 -0.11 24.96
N HIS A 139 28.67 0.87 24.21
CA HIS A 139 27.83 1.88 23.55
C HIS A 139 26.86 1.29 22.51
N GLU A 140 27.17 0.12 21.95
CA GLU A 140 26.29 -0.61 21.03
C GLU A 140 25.10 -1.28 21.73
N GLU A 141 25.18 -1.46 23.06
CA GLU A 141 24.17 -2.14 23.87
C GLU A 141 23.24 -1.16 24.60
N GLU A 142 23.48 0.15 24.46
CA GLU A 142 22.64 1.20 25.05
C GLU A 142 21.24 1.25 24.40
N MET A 143 20.22 1.47 25.21
CA MET A 143 18.83 1.63 24.76
C MET A 143 18.49 3.08 24.38
N ARG A 144 19.35 3.72 23.57
CA ARG A 144 19.13 5.10 23.07
C ARG A 144 17.98 5.17 22.05
N GLY A 145 17.54 6.39 21.74
CA GLY A 145 16.52 6.66 20.71
C GLY A 145 15.09 6.80 21.23
N TYR A 146 14.88 6.78 22.55
CA TYR A 146 13.58 6.96 23.17
C TYR A 146 13.66 7.94 24.36
N VAL A 147 12.53 8.57 24.67
CA VAL A 147 12.37 9.48 25.80
C VAL A 147 11.02 9.22 26.48
N VAL A 148 11.01 9.21 27.81
CA VAL A 148 9.76 9.15 28.58
C VAL A 148 9.01 10.48 28.50
N SER A 149 7.72 10.46 28.80
CA SER A 149 6.90 11.67 28.90
C SER A 149 7.52 12.72 29.83
N ARG A 150 7.12 13.98 29.70
CA ARG A 150 7.61 15.06 30.58
C ARG A 150 7.14 14.92 32.02
N ASP A 151 6.05 14.21 32.23
CA ASP A 151 5.34 13.99 33.50
C ASP A 151 5.54 12.56 34.02
N TYR A 152 6.80 12.08 33.97
CA TYR A 152 7.24 10.70 34.24
C TYR A 152 6.88 10.07 35.62
N PRO A 153 6.33 10.77 36.63
CA PRO A 153 5.64 10.06 37.73
C PRO A 153 4.18 9.67 37.46
N LEU A 154 3.51 10.29 36.48
CA LEU A 154 2.07 10.13 36.22
C LEU A 154 1.79 9.36 34.93
N ILE A 155 2.57 9.64 33.88
CA ILE A 155 2.40 9.03 32.56
C ILE A 155 3.72 8.40 32.17
N ASP A 156 3.78 7.08 32.02
CA ASP A 156 4.99 6.36 31.65
C ASP A 156 5.11 6.15 30.13
N ARG A 157 4.50 7.02 29.32
CA ARG A 157 4.52 6.92 27.86
C ARG A 157 5.95 7.08 27.33
N LEU A 158 6.36 6.13 26.48
CA LEU A 158 7.62 6.20 25.74
C LEU A 158 7.40 6.80 24.35
N HIS A 159 8.19 7.81 24.01
CA HIS A 159 8.21 8.45 22.69
C HIS A 159 9.53 8.14 21.98
N CYS A 160 9.45 7.78 20.70
CA CYS A 160 10.62 7.54 19.85
C CYS A 160 11.19 8.87 19.33
N THR A 161 12.51 9.02 19.38
CA THR A 161 13.27 10.19 18.89
C THR A 161 14.26 9.85 17.77
N ARG A 162 14.11 8.65 17.19
CA ARG A 162 14.97 8.14 16.12
C ARG A 162 14.74 8.91 14.82
N SER A 163 15.81 9.08 14.03
CA SER A 163 15.73 9.71 12.70
C SER A 163 14.90 8.87 11.73
N ILE A 164 14.33 9.47 10.68
CA ILE A 164 13.57 8.69 9.70
C ILE A 164 14.50 7.75 8.93
N GLU A 165 15.74 8.19 8.66
CA GLU A 165 16.77 7.43 7.97
C GLU A 165 17.11 6.15 8.74
N GLU A 166 17.23 6.22 10.07
CA GLU A 166 17.48 5.05 10.91
C GLU A 166 16.28 4.08 10.91
N LEU A 167 15.06 4.61 10.92
CA LEU A 167 13.84 3.78 10.88
C LEU A 167 13.68 3.10 9.52
N VAL A 168 13.97 3.81 8.43
CA VAL A 168 13.98 3.25 7.07
C VAL A 168 15.05 2.17 6.95
N ALA A 169 16.28 2.43 7.42
CA ALA A 169 17.34 1.44 7.44
C ALA A 169 16.93 0.19 8.24
N GLN A 170 16.34 0.34 9.43
CA GLN A 170 15.81 -0.79 10.19
C GLN A 170 14.73 -1.57 9.41
N PHE A 171 13.82 -0.87 8.74
CA PHE A 171 12.75 -1.48 7.95
C PHE A 171 13.34 -2.30 6.78
N GLU A 172 14.33 -1.76 6.08
CA GLU A 172 14.96 -2.42 4.93
C GLU A 172 15.88 -3.57 5.37
N ASP A 173 16.80 -3.33 6.29
CA ASP A 173 17.85 -4.26 6.72
C ASP A 173 17.31 -5.43 7.55
N ARG A 174 16.26 -5.19 8.34
CA ARG A 174 15.59 -6.22 9.14
C ARG A 174 14.19 -6.47 8.58
N PRO A 175 14.04 -7.33 7.54
CA PRO A 175 12.75 -7.65 6.93
C PRO A 175 11.87 -8.60 7.77
N GLN A 176 12.23 -8.85 9.03
CA GLN A 176 11.45 -9.68 9.96
C GLN A 176 10.13 -8.97 10.30
N ILE A 177 9.07 -9.73 10.62
CA ILE A 177 7.75 -9.16 10.87
C ILE A 177 7.79 -8.19 12.06
N GLU A 178 8.43 -8.58 13.16
CA GLU A 178 8.51 -7.82 14.39
C GLU A 178 9.30 -6.51 14.23
N SER A 179 10.45 -6.54 13.55
CA SER A 179 11.26 -5.34 13.28
C SER A 179 10.55 -4.35 12.35
N ARG A 180 9.82 -4.86 11.34
CA ARG A 180 8.98 -4.08 10.45
C ARG A 180 7.83 -3.40 11.21
N VAL A 181 7.15 -4.15 12.09
CA VAL A 181 6.05 -3.61 12.93
C VAL A 181 6.57 -2.54 13.87
N ALA A 182 7.73 -2.76 14.51
CA ALA A 182 8.34 -1.76 15.38
C ALA A 182 8.73 -0.49 14.63
N ALA A 183 9.38 -0.63 13.45
CA ALA A 183 9.74 0.52 12.62
C ALA A 183 8.49 1.30 12.16
N LEU A 184 7.42 0.61 11.73
CA LEU A 184 6.15 1.25 11.36
C LEU A 184 5.50 1.97 12.54
N ALA A 185 5.54 1.40 13.75
CA ALA A 185 5.01 2.03 14.95
C ALA A 185 5.81 3.27 15.37
N ASP A 186 7.14 3.22 15.26
CA ASP A 186 8.03 4.36 15.49
C ASP A 186 7.78 5.47 14.45
N MET A 187 7.69 5.12 13.17
CA MET A 187 7.37 6.05 12.09
C MET A 187 6.00 6.69 12.29
N ALA A 188 4.97 5.91 12.64
CA ALA A 188 3.63 6.40 12.94
C ALA A 188 3.62 7.34 14.17
N SER A 189 4.43 7.05 15.19
CA SER A 189 4.52 7.90 16.39
C SER A 189 5.27 9.21 16.14
N THR A 190 6.16 9.23 15.14
CA THR A 190 7.00 10.39 14.81
C THR A 190 6.47 11.21 13.64
N VAL A 191 5.40 10.76 12.96
CA VAL A 191 4.83 11.40 11.76
C VAL A 191 4.41 12.86 11.97
N SER A 192 3.97 13.22 13.18
CA SER A 192 3.42 14.54 13.50
C SER A 192 4.44 15.69 13.45
N PHE A 193 5.74 15.38 13.61
CA PHE A 193 6.81 16.39 13.65
C PHE A 193 7.86 16.22 12.54
N ARG A 194 7.63 15.33 11.57
CA ARG A 194 8.51 15.14 10.41
C ARG A 194 8.20 16.12 9.29
N SER A 195 9.24 16.56 8.60
CA SER A 195 9.17 17.39 7.39
C SER A 195 8.61 16.64 6.19
N ASP A 196 8.19 17.37 5.15
CA ASP A 196 7.59 16.76 3.95
C ASP A 196 8.55 15.78 3.25
N GLU A 197 9.82 16.16 3.09
CA GLU A 197 10.84 15.31 2.47
C GLU A 197 11.10 14.02 3.25
N GLU A 198 11.05 14.08 4.58
CA GLU A 198 11.16 12.89 5.43
C GLU A 198 9.95 11.97 5.25
N LEU A 199 8.74 12.53 5.14
CA LEU A 199 7.52 11.76 4.87
C LEU A 199 7.56 11.13 3.46
N LEU A 200 8.08 11.83 2.45
CA LEU A 200 8.28 11.28 1.12
C LEU A 200 9.20 10.06 1.13
N ARG A 201 10.37 10.16 1.79
CA ARG A 201 11.30 9.04 1.96
C ARG A 201 10.66 7.88 2.73
N MET A 202 9.91 8.18 3.79
CA MET A 202 9.17 7.20 4.57
C MET A 202 8.19 6.41 3.69
N PHE A 203 7.28 7.08 2.97
CA PHE A 203 6.29 6.40 2.14
C PHE A 203 6.92 5.65 0.96
N THR A 204 8.02 6.14 0.42
CA THR A 204 8.78 5.43 -0.63
C THR A 204 9.28 4.08 -0.13
N ALA A 205 9.99 4.06 1.00
CA ALA A 205 10.53 2.83 1.58
C ALA A 205 9.42 1.85 2.02
N ILE A 206 8.35 2.38 2.62
CA ILE A 206 7.22 1.59 3.09
C ILE A 206 6.42 0.98 1.93
N SER A 207 6.44 1.60 0.74
CA SER A 207 5.71 1.14 -0.45
C SER A 207 6.38 -0.03 -1.17
N ALA A 208 7.67 -0.29 -0.93
CA ALA A 208 8.46 -1.30 -1.61
C ALA A 208 7.91 -2.76 -1.61
N PRO A 209 7.29 -3.29 -0.53
CA PRO A 209 6.80 -4.67 -0.50
C PRO A 209 5.44 -4.86 -1.18
N PHE A 210 4.87 -3.84 -1.84
CA PHE A 210 3.55 -3.91 -2.47
C PHE A 210 3.64 -3.92 -3.99
N SER A 211 2.64 -4.53 -4.62
CA SER A 211 2.45 -4.54 -6.08
C SER A 211 1.07 -4.02 -6.44
N VAL A 212 0.95 -3.34 -7.58
CA VAL A 212 -0.32 -2.79 -8.08
C VAL A 212 -1.36 -3.89 -8.36
N ASP A 213 -0.93 -4.99 -8.99
CA ASP A 213 -1.71 -6.22 -9.24
C ASP A 213 -1.96 -7.05 -7.96
N GLY A 214 -1.32 -6.68 -6.85
CA GLY A 214 -1.45 -7.34 -5.57
C GLY A 214 -2.77 -7.02 -4.87
N ARG A 215 -2.84 -7.39 -3.58
CA ARG A 215 -4.04 -7.21 -2.74
C ARG A 215 -3.92 -6.09 -1.72
N GLY A 216 -2.86 -5.28 -1.79
CA GLY A 216 -2.54 -4.32 -0.74
C GLY A 216 -2.05 -5.02 0.54
N LEU A 217 -2.71 -4.79 1.68
CA LEU A 217 -2.29 -5.27 3.01
C LEU A 217 -2.59 -6.78 3.29
N ASN A 218 -2.36 -7.66 2.31
CA ASN A 218 -2.62 -9.11 2.44
C ASN A 218 -1.50 -9.87 3.15
N PHE A 219 -1.49 -9.82 4.48
CA PHE A 219 -0.46 -10.47 5.32
C PHE A 219 -0.93 -11.78 5.98
N LEU A 220 -1.73 -12.57 5.26
CA LEU A 220 -2.36 -13.79 5.76
C LEU A 220 -1.34 -14.91 6.01
N THR A 221 -1.19 -15.33 7.27
CA THR A 221 -0.19 -16.32 7.68
C THR A 221 -0.80 -17.54 8.36
N VAL A 222 -1.85 -17.34 9.17
CA VAL A 222 -2.50 -18.42 9.91
C VAL A 222 -3.77 -18.86 9.19
N LYS A 223 -3.89 -20.16 8.92
CA LYS A 223 -5.12 -20.79 8.40
C LYS A 223 -5.86 -21.46 9.55
N VAL A 224 -7.12 -21.11 9.75
CA VAL A 224 -7.99 -21.73 10.77
C VAL A 224 -9.14 -22.46 10.10
N SER A 225 -9.22 -23.77 10.31
CA SER A 225 -10.28 -24.65 9.82
C SER A 225 -11.13 -25.19 10.97
N LYS A 226 -11.54 -24.31 11.89
CA LYS A 226 -12.45 -24.64 13.00
C LYS A 226 -13.85 -25.02 12.48
N PHE A 227 -14.28 -24.39 11.40
CA PHE A 227 -15.56 -24.63 10.73
C PHE A 227 -15.34 -25.32 9.38
N GLY A 228 -16.41 -25.55 8.60
CA GLY A 228 -16.32 -26.20 7.29
C GLY A 228 -15.40 -25.47 6.30
N ARG A 229 -15.60 -24.16 6.11
CA ARG A 229 -14.70 -23.33 5.27
C ARG A 229 -13.58 -22.73 6.14
N PRO A 230 -12.32 -22.73 5.67
CA PRO A 230 -11.24 -22.06 6.40
C PRO A 230 -11.43 -20.54 6.35
N TYR A 231 -10.96 -19.88 7.40
CA TYR A 231 -10.66 -18.44 7.37
C TYR A 231 -9.18 -18.23 7.67
N TYR A 232 -8.66 -17.09 7.24
CA TYR A 232 -7.26 -16.74 7.40
C TYR A 232 -7.13 -15.54 8.35
N VAL A 233 -6.06 -15.55 9.14
CA VAL A 233 -5.72 -14.49 10.09
C VAL A 233 -4.38 -13.87 9.68
N PRO A 234 -4.30 -12.54 9.51
CA PRO A 234 -3.07 -11.86 9.17
C PRO A 234 -2.12 -11.75 10.38
N ASN A 235 -0.87 -11.38 10.11
CA ASN A 235 0.08 -11.00 11.16
C ASN A 235 -0.09 -9.52 11.58
N SER A 236 0.79 -9.04 12.46
CA SER A 236 0.75 -7.67 13.00
C SER A 236 1.14 -6.56 12.01
N LEU A 237 1.55 -6.88 10.78
CA LEU A 237 1.80 -5.84 9.77
C LEU A 237 0.49 -5.12 9.41
N LEU A 238 -0.62 -5.84 9.24
CA LEU A 238 -1.91 -5.22 8.93
C LEU A 238 -2.28 -4.10 9.91
N PRO A 239 -2.36 -4.34 11.24
CA PRO A 239 -2.65 -3.26 12.19
C PRO A 239 -1.54 -2.20 12.26
N ALA A 240 -0.27 -2.54 12.01
CA ALA A 240 0.80 -1.53 11.98
C ALA A 240 0.62 -0.52 10.84
N TYR A 241 0.23 -0.99 9.64
CA TYR A 241 -0.09 -0.13 8.51
C TYR A 241 -1.37 0.68 8.73
N VAL A 242 -2.40 0.09 9.33
CA VAL A 242 -3.63 0.81 9.69
C VAL A 242 -3.31 1.96 10.65
N ASN A 243 -2.55 1.69 11.72
CA ASN A 243 -2.15 2.72 12.67
C ASN A 243 -1.28 3.82 12.04
N LEU A 244 -0.45 3.48 11.04
CA LEU A 244 0.32 4.47 10.28
C LEU A 244 -0.59 5.39 9.46
N VAL A 245 -1.60 4.84 8.77
CA VAL A 245 -2.58 5.63 8.00
C VAL A 245 -3.41 6.49 8.95
N ASP A 246 -3.83 5.95 10.08
CA ASP A 246 -4.59 6.70 11.09
C ASP A 246 -3.73 7.86 11.64
N ALA A 247 -2.47 7.60 12.02
CA ALA A 247 -1.56 8.65 12.49
C ALA A 247 -1.27 9.73 11.43
N THR A 248 -1.14 9.34 10.16
CA THR A 248 -1.01 10.26 9.03
C THR A 248 -2.27 11.11 8.86
N THR A 249 -3.45 10.51 9.03
CA THR A 249 -4.74 11.22 8.99
C THR A 249 -4.82 12.24 10.11
N ILE A 250 -4.45 11.89 11.35
CA ILE A 250 -4.40 12.84 12.47
C ILE A 250 -3.47 14.01 12.14
N ALA A 251 -2.25 13.72 11.70
CA ALA A 251 -1.25 14.75 11.44
C ALA A 251 -1.66 15.69 10.29
N LEU A 252 -2.03 15.15 9.13
CA LEU A 252 -2.22 15.93 7.90
C LEU A 252 -3.64 16.47 7.69
N VAL A 253 -4.64 16.00 8.46
CA VAL A 253 -6.03 16.49 8.37
C VAL A 253 -6.42 17.30 9.60
N ARG A 254 -6.10 16.82 10.80
CA ARG A 254 -6.59 17.44 12.05
C ARG A 254 -5.61 18.45 12.63
N GLU A 255 -4.34 18.08 12.76
CA GLU A 255 -3.34 18.90 13.42
C GLU A 255 -2.69 19.92 12.45
N GLN A 256 -2.37 19.50 11.23
CA GLN A 256 -1.63 20.28 10.23
C GLN A 256 -2.31 20.27 8.83
N PRO A 257 -3.58 20.69 8.70
CA PRO A 257 -4.36 20.61 7.44
C PRO A 257 -3.73 21.36 6.26
N TRP A 258 -2.91 22.38 6.52
CA TRP A 258 -2.29 23.20 5.48
C TRP A 258 -1.17 22.49 4.71
N ARG A 259 -0.56 21.43 5.26
CA ARG A 259 0.62 20.79 4.65
C ARG A 259 0.33 20.18 3.29
N LEU A 260 -0.82 19.53 3.16
CA LEU A 260 -1.24 18.91 1.90
C LEU A 260 -1.48 19.95 0.80
N SER A 261 -2.01 21.13 1.15
CA SER A 261 -2.19 22.24 0.19
C SER A 261 -0.89 22.97 -0.13
N ALA A 262 0.07 23.00 0.81
CA ALA A 262 1.35 23.66 0.62
C ALA A 262 2.36 22.81 -0.19
N SER A 263 2.24 21.49 -0.13
CA SER A 263 3.20 20.56 -0.73
C SER A 263 2.51 19.55 -1.67
N PRO A 264 2.46 19.86 -2.99
CA PRO A 264 1.84 18.97 -3.96
C PRO A 264 2.54 17.60 -4.05
N ALA A 265 3.85 17.55 -3.81
CA ALA A 265 4.61 16.30 -3.78
C ALA A 265 4.15 15.37 -2.63
N LEU A 266 3.94 15.92 -1.43
CA LEU A 266 3.42 15.15 -0.29
C LEU A 266 1.99 14.65 -0.55
N PHE A 267 1.14 15.51 -1.12
CA PHE A 267 -0.22 15.14 -1.50
C PHE A 267 -0.23 13.93 -2.44
N ILE A 268 0.55 13.99 -3.53
CA ILE A 268 0.63 12.91 -4.52
C ILE A 268 1.20 11.64 -3.90
N GLN A 269 2.24 11.75 -3.08
CA GLN A 269 2.89 10.60 -2.46
C GLN A 269 1.95 9.84 -1.52
N VAL A 270 1.15 10.55 -0.71
CA VAL A 270 0.12 9.96 0.16
C VAL A 270 -0.97 9.30 -0.68
N LEU A 271 -1.41 9.96 -1.76
CA LEU A 271 -2.43 9.44 -2.66
C LEU A 271 -2.00 8.14 -3.35
N GLN A 272 -0.78 8.10 -3.89
CA GLN A 272 -0.20 6.92 -4.53
C GLN A 272 0.01 5.78 -3.52
N PHE A 273 0.42 6.09 -2.29
CA PHE A 273 0.52 5.10 -1.21
C PHE A 273 -0.85 4.47 -0.92
N MET A 274 -1.90 5.28 -0.75
CA MET A 274 -3.27 4.81 -0.51
C MET A 274 -3.79 3.94 -1.67
N ALA A 275 -3.47 4.29 -2.92
CA ALA A 275 -3.82 3.51 -4.10
C ALA A 275 -3.12 2.14 -4.12
N LEU A 276 -1.82 2.12 -3.81
CA LEU A 276 -1.00 0.91 -3.83
C LEU A 276 -1.44 -0.11 -2.76
N ILE A 277 -1.79 0.35 -1.55
CA ILE A 277 -2.20 -0.53 -0.44
C ILE A 277 -3.70 -0.88 -0.43
N LYS A 278 -4.49 -0.29 -1.34
CA LYS A 278 -5.90 -0.60 -1.57
C LYS A 278 -6.78 -0.38 -0.33
N VAL A 279 -6.79 0.86 0.17
CA VAL A 279 -7.51 1.23 1.41
C VAL A 279 -9.03 1.07 1.33
N PHE A 280 -9.63 1.39 0.19
CA PHE A 280 -11.09 1.32 -0.03
C PHE A 280 -11.63 -0.08 -0.36
N GLU A 281 -10.78 -1.11 -0.42
CA GLU A 281 -11.21 -2.49 -0.62
C GLU A 281 -10.59 -3.45 0.40
N PRO A 282 -10.83 -3.20 1.72
CA PRO A 282 -10.18 -3.93 2.82
C PRO A 282 -10.50 -5.43 2.85
N ASN A 283 -11.54 -5.87 2.14
CA ASN A 283 -11.81 -7.29 1.89
C ASN A 283 -10.61 -8.02 1.23
N LYS A 284 -9.82 -7.33 0.40
CA LYS A 284 -8.60 -7.91 -0.22
C LYS A 284 -7.53 -8.23 0.82
N TRP A 285 -7.45 -7.49 1.93
CA TRP A 285 -6.51 -7.76 3.02
C TRP A 285 -6.76 -9.12 3.67
N PHE A 286 -8.02 -9.58 3.66
CA PHE A 286 -8.45 -10.86 4.23
C PHE A 286 -8.73 -11.95 3.18
N THR A 287 -8.65 -11.63 1.90
CA THR A 287 -8.88 -12.57 0.80
C THR A 287 -7.63 -13.39 0.54
N PHE A 288 -7.69 -14.70 0.82
CA PHE A 288 -6.57 -15.61 0.51
C PHE A 288 -6.59 -16.09 -0.94
N SER A 289 -7.78 -16.24 -1.53
CA SER A 289 -7.93 -16.63 -2.93
C SER A 289 -8.98 -15.81 -3.66
N ASP A 290 -8.68 -15.37 -4.88
CA ASP A 290 -9.57 -14.50 -5.66
C ASP A 290 -10.86 -15.22 -6.10
N HIS A 291 -10.85 -16.55 -6.09
CA HIS A 291 -12.05 -17.37 -6.33
C HIS A 291 -12.99 -17.47 -5.12
N ALA A 292 -12.52 -17.09 -3.93
CA ALA A 292 -13.27 -17.11 -2.68
C ALA A 292 -12.98 -15.83 -1.88
N PRO A 293 -13.44 -14.66 -2.37
CA PRO A 293 -13.24 -13.38 -1.70
C PRO A 293 -13.82 -13.43 -0.28
N SER A 294 -13.13 -12.77 0.64
CA SER A 294 -13.53 -12.68 2.04
C SER A 294 -14.28 -11.39 2.30
N ASN A 295 -15.21 -11.39 3.25
CA ASN A 295 -15.97 -10.20 3.67
C ASN A 295 -15.66 -9.80 5.12
N ARG A 296 -14.42 -9.99 5.57
CA ARG A 296 -14.06 -9.73 6.99
C ARG A 296 -14.18 -8.26 7.39
N ALA A 297 -14.09 -7.36 6.40
CA ALA A 297 -14.19 -5.91 6.58
C ALA A 297 -15.63 -5.39 6.42
N ASP A 298 -16.41 -5.98 5.51
CA ASP A 298 -17.77 -5.48 5.23
C ASP A 298 -18.88 -6.23 5.99
N TYR A 299 -18.62 -7.48 6.40
CA TYR A 299 -19.60 -8.28 7.14
C TYR A 299 -19.36 -8.19 8.64
N ARG A 300 -20.40 -7.84 9.40
CA ARG A 300 -20.43 -7.87 10.86
C ARG A 300 -21.75 -8.50 11.33
N HIS A 301 -21.68 -9.33 12.38
CA HIS A 301 -22.88 -9.92 12.97
C HIS A 301 -22.95 -9.62 14.47
N ALA A 302 -24.14 -9.33 15.00
CA ALA A 302 -24.36 -8.94 16.39
C ALA A 302 -23.94 -9.98 17.45
N ILE A 303 -23.69 -11.23 17.03
CA ILE A 303 -23.20 -12.32 17.91
C ILE A 303 -21.70 -12.21 18.24
N GLY A 304 -20.99 -11.21 17.69
CA GLY A 304 -19.55 -11.04 17.92
C GLY A 304 -18.64 -11.40 16.75
N VAL A 305 -19.18 -11.73 15.56
CA VAL A 305 -18.34 -12.04 14.39
C VAL A 305 -17.86 -10.76 13.72
N ASN A 306 -16.55 -10.69 13.43
CA ASN A 306 -15.85 -9.57 12.81
C ASN A 306 -15.97 -8.24 13.56
N HIS A 307 -16.28 -8.25 14.86
CA HIS A 307 -16.36 -7.02 15.66
C HIS A 307 -15.09 -6.16 15.62
N SER A 308 -13.92 -6.78 15.49
CA SER A 308 -12.63 -6.07 15.47
C SER A 308 -12.05 -5.88 14.07
N THR A 309 -12.67 -6.44 13.02
CA THR A 309 -12.14 -6.36 11.65
C THR A 309 -13.05 -5.67 10.67
N ALA A 310 -14.34 -5.51 11.01
CA ALA A 310 -15.30 -4.85 10.16
C ALA A 310 -15.35 -3.34 10.37
N PHE A 311 -15.62 -2.60 9.29
CA PHE A 311 -15.86 -1.15 9.27
C PHE A 311 -14.74 -0.30 9.89
N TRP A 312 -13.48 -0.60 9.55
CA TRP A 312 -12.39 0.33 9.80
C TRP A 312 -12.52 1.52 8.84
N GLY A 313 -12.52 2.75 9.38
CA GLY A 313 -12.55 3.99 8.58
C GLY A 313 -11.16 4.37 8.05
N THR A 314 -10.37 3.39 7.61
CA THR A 314 -8.98 3.61 7.20
C THR A 314 -8.93 4.42 5.91
N GLY A 315 -8.40 5.64 5.99
CA GLY A 315 -8.19 6.51 4.83
C GLY A 315 -9.43 7.25 4.32
N GLU A 316 -10.61 7.02 4.90
CA GLU A 316 -11.87 7.69 4.52
C GLU A 316 -11.77 9.21 4.74
N GLU A 317 -11.50 9.65 5.98
CA GLU A 317 -11.35 11.07 6.34
C GLU A 317 -10.18 11.75 5.59
N LEU A 318 -9.09 11.01 5.36
CA LEU A 318 -7.93 11.50 4.62
C LEU A 318 -8.28 11.77 3.15
N TYR A 319 -8.96 10.82 2.51
CA TYR A 319 -9.39 10.96 1.12
C TYR A 319 -10.44 12.06 0.96
N ASP A 320 -11.43 12.12 1.86
CA ASP A 320 -12.44 13.18 1.86
C ASP A 320 -11.77 14.56 1.94
N PHE A 321 -10.82 14.74 2.85
CA PHE A 321 -10.05 15.99 2.96
C PHE A 321 -9.29 16.32 1.66
N MET A 322 -8.63 15.33 1.05
CA MET A 322 -7.91 15.50 -0.20
C MET A 322 -8.81 15.90 -1.38
N VAL A 323 -10.02 15.35 -1.46
CA VAL A 323 -11.03 15.75 -2.46
C VAL A 323 -11.53 17.17 -2.21
N GLU A 324 -11.82 17.52 -0.96
CA GLU A 324 -12.28 18.87 -0.60
C GLU A 324 -11.25 19.94 -0.93
N LEU A 325 -9.95 19.66 -0.77
CA LEU A 325 -8.88 20.59 -1.19
C LEU A 325 -8.91 20.95 -2.68
N LEU A 326 -9.50 20.10 -3.54
CA LEU A 326 -9.68 20.36 -4.96
C LEU A 326 -11.06 20.97 -5.27
N ARG A 327 -12.11 20.62 -4.50
CA ARG A 327 -13.45 21.19 -4.68
C ARG A 327 -13.53 22.65 -4.22
N VAL A 328 -12.80 23.02 -3.18
CA VAL A 328 -12.69 24.41 -2.71
C VAL A 328 -12.22 25.34 -3.84
N GLU A 329 -11.53 24.83 -4.85
CA GLU A 329 -11.09 25.60 -6.02
C GLU A 329 -12.26 26.10 -6.90
N ASP A 330 -13.36 25.34 -6.98
CA ASP A 330 -14.57 25.75 -7.70
C ASP A 330 -15.30 26.88 -6.96
N ASP A 331 -15.27 26.87 -5.62
CA ASP A 331 -15.85 27.93 -4.78
C ASP A 331 -14.95 29.18 -4.71
N GLY A 332 -13.63 28.98 -4.70
CA GLY A 332 -12.61 30.01 -4.50
C GLY A 332 -12.10 30.72 -5.76
N ARG A 333 -12.63 30.36 -6.96
CA ARG A 333 -12.26 30.83 -8.31
C ARG A 333 -10.78 30.66 -8.72
N ILE A 334 -9.85 30.51 -7.79
CA ILE A 334 -8.42 30.36 -8.03
C ILE A 334 -7.99 29.00 -7.47
N PRO A 335 -7.61 28.05 -8.33
CA PRO A 335 -7.25 26.70 -7.91
C PRO A 335 -5.88 26.70 -7.24
N THR A 336 -5.84 26.97 -5.93
CA THR A 336 -4.58 27.19 -5.20
C THR A 336 -3.68 25.95 -5.27
N MET A 337 -4.24 24.75 -5.15
CA MET A 337 -3.47 23.51 -5.17
C MET A 337 -2.99 23.19 -6.59
N LEU A 338 -3.87 23.25 -7.58
CA LEU A 338 -3.50 22.98 -8.98
C LEU A 338 -2.59 24.07 -9.57
N ASP A 339 -2.61 25.28 -9.00
CA ASP A 339 -1.68 26.34 -9.34
C ASP A 339 -0.25 26.04 -8.85
N LEU A 340 -0.11 25.40 -7.68
CA LEU A 340 1.18 24.92 -7.15
C LEU A 340 1.70 23.66 -7.87
N CYS A 341 0.81 22.75 -8.28
CA CYS A 341 1.20 21.55 -9.01
C CYS A 341 1.89 21.88 -10.33
N THR A 342 2.88 21.11 -10.78
CA THR A 342 3.33 21.11 -12.18
C THR A 342 2.37 20.31 -13.07
N ARG A 343 2.49 20.43 -14.40
CA ARG A 343 1.66 19.63 -15.34
C ARG A 343 1.83 18.13 -15.11
N GLU A 344 3.07 17.67 -14.89
CA GLU A 344 3.36 16.26 -14.57
C GLU A 344 2.71 15.85 -13.25
N GLN A 345 2.84 16.69 -12.21
CA GLN A 345 2.20 16.47 -10.91
C GLN A 345 0.67 16.40 -11.01
N MET A 346 0.05 17.16 -11.90
CA MET A 346 -1.40 17.06 -12.15
C MET A 346 -1.79 15.71 -12.78
N VAL A 347 -0.96 15.15 -13.67
CA VAL A 347 -1.16 13.80 -14.23
C VAL A 347 -1.02 12.75 -13.13
N ASP A 348 0.02 12.86 -12.29
CA ASP A 348 0.28 11.92 -11.21
C ASP A 348 -0.83 11.98 -10.14
N LEU A 349 -1.31 13.18 -9.81
CA LEU A 349 -2.43 13.41 -8.91
C LEU A 349 -3.72 12.78 -9.46
N LEU A 350 -4.07 13.01 -10.73
CA LEU A 350 -5.23 12.37 -11.34
C LEU A 350 -5.11 10.84 -11.38
N SER A 351 -3.93 10.33 -11.74
CA SER A 351 -3.67 8.89 -11.76
C SER A 351 -3.82 8.27 -10.36
N GLY A 352 -3.38 8.98 -9.33
CA GLY A 352 -3.56 8.60 -7.93
C GLY A 352 -5.03 8.52 -7.55
N PHE A 353 -5.86 9.52 -7.88
CA PHE A 353 -7.30 9.49 -7.59
C PHE A 353 -8.00 8.34 -8.31
N CYS A 354 -7.67 8.10 -9.58
CA CYS A 354 -8.19 6.96 -10.33
C CYS A 354 -7.79 5.62 -9.69
N GLY A 355 -6.57 5.53 -9.15
CA GLY A 355 -6.04 4.32 -8.52
C GLY A 355 -6.53 4.06 -7.09
N VAL A 356 -6.83 5.12 -6.32
CA VAL A 356 -7.41 5.00 -4.97
C VAL A 356 -8.84 4.47 -5.02
N MET A 357 -9.63 4.94 -6.01
CA MET A 357 -11.02 4.55 -6.14
C MET A 357 -11.13 3.07 -6.56
N PRO A 358 -11.90 2.23 -5.84
CA PRO A 358 -11.97 0.79 -6.10
C PRO A 358 -12.61 0.44 -7.47
N GLY A 359 -13.34 1.38 -8.07
CA GLY A 359 -13.87 1.26 -9.42
C GLY A 359 -12.87 1.58 -10.54
N GLY A 360 -11.67 2.05 -10.22
CA GLY A 360 -10.65 2.50 -11.17
C GLY A 360 -10.96 3.85 -11.83
N LYS A 361 -11.95 4.60 -11.32
CA LYS A 361 -12.40 5.88 -11.86
C LYS A 361 -12.44 6.92 -10.74
N ALA A 362 -11.80 8.06 -10.95
CA ALA A 362 -11.86 9.20 -10.04
C ALA A 362 -13.30 9.76 -9.95
N VAL A 363 -13.56 10.56 -8.91
CA VAL A 363 -14.83 11.29 -8.79
C VAL A 363 -14.94 12.29 -9.95
N GLY A 364 -16.13 12.40 -10.55
CA GLY A 364 -16.31 13.13 -11.81
C GLY A 364 -16.00 14.62 -11.75
N ASP A 365 -16.20 15.26 -10.59
CA ASP A 365 -15.82 16.65 -10.32
C ASP A 365 -14.30 16.80 -10.26
N VAL A 366 -13.61 16.03 -9.42
CA VAL A 366 -12.14 16.00 -9.31
C VAL A 366 -11.50 15.75 -10.67
N PHE A 367 -12.00 14.75 -11.41
CA PHE A 367 -11.54 14.44 -12.76
C PHE A 367 -11.63 15.66 -13.69
N LYS A 368 -12.80 16.33 -13.69
CA LYS A 368 -13.05 17.48 -14.53
C LYS A 368 -12.18 18.67 -14.13
N THR A 369 -12.09 19.01 -12.85
CA THR A 369 -11.30 20.14 -12.34
C THR A 369 -9.82 20.01 -12.71
N ILE A 370 -9.23 18.83 -12.50
CA ILE A 370 -7.82 18.58 -12.87
C ILE A 370 -7.65 18.65 -14.39
N THR A 371 -8.56 18.03 -15.15
CA THR A 371 -8.48 18.02 -16.62
C THR A 371 -8.61 19.42 -17.22
N ASP A 372 -9.54 20.23 -16.74
CA ASP A 372 -9.77 21.60 -17.21
C ASP A 372 -8.59 22.52 -16.87
N ALA A 373 -8.00 22.37 -15.68
CA ALA A 373 -6.78 23.09 -15.29
C ALA A 373 -5.57 22.66 -16.14
N PHE A 374 -5.43 21.36 -16.43
CA PHE A 374 -4.35 20.84 -17.28
C PHE A 374 -4.48 21.40 -18.70
N LEU A 375 -5.67 21.32 -19.31
CA LEU A 375 -5.93 21.87 -20.64
C LEU A 375 -5.62 23.37 -20.71
N ARG A 376 -6.02 24.15 -19.70
CA ARG A 376 -5.74 25.58 -19.64
C ARG A 376 -4.23 25.85 -19.65
N ARG A 377 -3.46 25.10 -18.87
CA ARG A 377 -1.99 25.23 -18.82
C ARG A 377 -1.33 24.81 -20.12
N VAL A 378 -1.75 23.70 -20.72
CA VAL A 378 -1.26 23.28 -22.04
C VAL A 378 -1.50 24.38 -23.07
N ARG A 379 -2.70 24.94 -23.16
CA ARG A 379 -3.01 26.03 -24.12
C ARG A 379 -2.14 27.27 -23.91
N ASN A 380 -1.83 27.62 -22.66
CA ASN A 380 -0.99 28.77 -22.34
C ASN A 380 0.49 28.52 -22.70
N ASP A 381 1.00 27.35 -22.31
CA ASP A 381 2.44 27.06 -22.36
C ASP A 381 2.89 26.46 -23.69
N ILE A 382 2.00 25.88 -24.49
CA ILE A 382 2.34 25.25 -25.79
C ILE A 382 2.95 26.24 -26.78
N SER A 383 2.71 27.54 -26.59
CA SER A 383 3.34 28.62 -27.35
C SER A 383 4.80 28.90 -26.96
N GLY A 384 5.23 28.41 -25.79
CA GLY A 384 6.56 28.62 -25.22
C GLY A 384 7.55 27.50 -25.55
N SER A 385 8.51 27.27 -24.64
CA SER A 385 9.47 26.17 -24.75
C SER A 385 8.77 24.83 -24.49
N TRP A 386 8.45 24.11 -25.56
CA TRP A 386 7.77 22.81 -25.48
C TRP A 386 8.69 21.69 -25.97
N GLY A 387 9.02 20.75 -25.08
CA GLY A 387 9.93 19.64 -25.37
C GLY A 387 9.22 18.31 -25.65
N ALA A 388 9.98 17.28 -26.02
CA ALA A 388 9.47 15.91 -26.17
C ALA A 388 8.93 15.33 -24.85
N HIS A 389 9.48 15.76 -23.70
CA HIS A 389 8.99 15.36 -22.39
C HIS A 389 7.60 15.94 -22.10
N ASP A 390 7.34 17.20 -22.47
CA ASP A 390 6.02 17.81 -22.31
C ASP A 390 4.96 17.11 -23.18
N TRP A 391 5.34 16.67 -24.39
CA TRP A 391 4.49 15.80 -25.21
C TRP A 391 4.20 14.47 -24.53
N ALA A 392 5.21 13.81 -23.94
CA ALA A 392 5.00 12.57 -23.20
C ALA A 392 4.07 12.77 -21.98
N ILE A 393 4.13 13.91 -21.29
CA ILE A 393 3.20 14.26 -20.20
C ILE A 393 1.77 14.37 -20.75
N VAL A 394 1.56 15.05 -21.88
CA VAL A 394 0.23 15.17 -22.51
C VAL A 394 -0.31 13.81 -22.98
N GLU A 395 0.55 12.95 -23.51
CA GLU A 395 0.21 11.59 -23.90
C GLU A 395 -0.19 10.73 -22.70
N ARG A 396 0.56 10.80 -21.60
CA ARG A 396 0.23 10.12 -20.34
C ARG A 396 -1.07 10.65 -19.74
N MET A 397 -1.28 11.97 -19.76
CA MET A 397 -2.55 12.57 -19.34
C MET A 397 -3.72 12.00 -20.15
N TYR A 398 -3.57 11.93 -21.48
CA TYR A 398 -4.59 11.35 -22.34
C TYR A 398 -4.85 9.87 -21.98
N LEU A 399 -3.80 9.08 -21.76
CA LEU A 399 -3.94 7.69 -21.28
C LEU A 399 -4.72 7.62 -19.96
N VAL A 400 -4.38 8.45 -18.97
CA VAL A 400 -5.10 8.50 -17.68
C VAL A 400 -6.57 8.87 -17.89
N THR A 401 -6.89 9.81 -18.79
CA THR A 401 -8.29 10.14 -19.10
C THR A 401 -9.05 8.97 -19.74
N VAL A 402 -8.39 8.19 -20.61
CA VAL A 402 -8.98 6.99 -21.22
C VAL A 402 -9.16 5.87 -20.19
N LEU A 403 -8.20 5.68 -19.27
CA LEU A 403 -8.30 4.71 -18.18
C LEU A 403 -9.42 5.05 -17.20
N CYS A 404 -9.61 6.34 -16.92
CA CYS A 404 -10.74 6.85 -16.12
C CYS A 404 -12.09 6.83 -16.86
N ASP A 405 -12.13 6.30 -18.10
CA ASP A 405 -13.32 6.14 -18.93
C ASP A 405 -13.94 7.46 -19.44
N ALA A 406 -13.12 8.50 -19.59
CA ALA A 406 -13.52 9.83 -20.08
C ALA A 406 -12.44 10.42 -21.02
N GLY A 407 -12.19 9.74 -22.15
CA GLY A 407 -11.16 10.13 -23.12
C GLY A 407 -11.31 11.56 -23.64
N ASN A 408 -10.28 12.38 -23.44
CA ASN A 408 -10.32 13.80 -23.78
C ASN A 408 -10.08 14.04 -25.28
N ASN A 409 -11.14 14.38 -26.02
CA ASN A 409 -11.06 14.58 -27.47
C ASN A 409 -10.17 15.78 -27.87
N GLU A 410 -10.07 16.83 -27.06
CA GLU A 410 -9.19 17.96 -27.39
C GLU A 410 -7.72 17.55 -27.38
N ILE A 411 -7.30 16.82 -26.35
CA ILE A 411 -5.94 16.27 -26.27
C ILE A 411 -5.69 15.29 -27.41
N LEU A 412 -6.66 14.41 -27.71
CA LEU A 412 -6.55 13.48 -28.82
C LEU A 412 -6.33 14.20 -30.16
N GLN A 413 -7.13 15.22 -30.48
CA GLN A 413 -6.97 15.98 -31.73
C GLN A 413 -5.65 16.73 -31.78
N LEU A 414 -5.17 17.27 -30.66
CA LEU A 414 -3.86 17.90 -30.55
C LEU A 414 -2.74 16.90 -30.89
N LEU A 415 -2.75 15.72 -30.26
CA LEU A 415 -1.74 14.67 -30.48
C LEU A 415 -1.78 14.07 -31.89
N LEU A 416 -2.96 13.98 -32.52
CA LEU A 416 -3.10 13.49 -33.90
C LEU A 416 -2.65 14.51 -34.95
N SER A 417 -2.86 15.79 -34.69
CA SER A 417 -2.64 16.88 -35.64
C SER A 417 -1.20 17.39 -35.64
N ASP A 418 -0.56 17.43 -34.47
CA ASP A 418 0.83 17.82 -34.38
C ASP A 418 1.74 16.70 -34.92
N THR A 419 2.44 17.00 -36.01
CA THR A 419 3.30 16.09 -36.77
C THR A 419 4.78 16.25 -36.46
N ALA A 420 5.18 17.27 -35.68
CA ALA A 420 6.58 17.59 -35.48
C ALA A 420 7.26 16.63 -34.48
N SER A 421 6.50 16.01 -33.59
CA SER A 421 7.01 15.10 -32.56
C SER A 421 6.54 13.66 -32.80
N PRO A 422 7.44 12.65 -32.78
CA PRO A 422 7.01 11.26 -32.72
C PRO A 422 6.22 11.02 -31.42
N ARG A 423 5.13 10.27 -31.53
CA ARG A 423 4.30 9.89 -30.37
C ARG A 423 4.98 8.80 -29.56
N GLY A 424 4.86 8.86 -28.24
CA GLY A 424 5.32 7.86 -27.30
C GLY A 424 4.35 6.69 -27.10
N PRO A 425 4.70 5.72 -26.26
CA PRO A 425 3.92 4.50 -26.06
C PRO A 425 2.53 4.74 -25.42
N ASP A 426 2.41 5.70 -24.50
CA ASP A 426 1.16 5.98 -23.77
C ASP A 426 0.03 6.40 -24.72
N PHE A 427 0.37 7.13 -25.81
CA PHE A 427 -0.58 7.49 -26.85
C PHE A 427 -1.17 6.25 -27.55
N PHE A 428 -0.32 5.31 -27.97
CA PHE A 428 -0.78 4.11 -28.68
C PHE A 428 -1.57 3.17 -27.77
N ALA A 429 -1.16 3.04 -26.50
CA ALA A 429 -1.91 2.33 -25.48
C ALA A 429 -3.31 2.94 -25.28
N ALA A 430 -3.43 4.27 -25.22
CA ALA A 430 -4.71 4.96 -25.10
C ALA A 430 -5.59 4.80 -26.34
N VAL A 431 -5.03 4.97 -27.54
CA VAL A 431 -5.76 4.83 -28.82
C VAL A 431 -6.19 3.38 -29.06
N SER A 432 -5.50 2.39 -28.50
CA SER A 432 -5.91 0.98 -28.60
C SER A 432 -7.35 0.76 -28.11
N ARG A 433 -7.81 1.56 -27.14
CA ARG A 433 -9.14 1.48 -26.54
C ARG A 433 -10.27 2.02 -27.42
N THR A 434 -10.00 2.99 -28.30
CA THR A 434 -11.05 3.57 -29.16
C THR A 434 -11.49 2.58 -30.24
N LYS A 435 -12.71 2.76 -30.77
CA LYS A 435 -13.25 2.01 -31.90
C LYS A 435 -13.20 2.80 -33.21
N ASP A 436 -12.73 4.05 -33.16
CA ASP A 436 -12.76 4.94 -34.31
C ASP A 436 -11.73 4.53 -35.37
N THR A 437 -12.21 3.93 -36.45
CA THR A 437 -11.41 3.53 -37.61
C THR A 437 -10.52 4.65 -38.17
N PRO A 438 -10.98 5.91 -38.40
CA PRO A 438 -10.11 6.96 -38.92
C PRO A 438 -8.99 7.34 -37.94
N THR A 439 -9.29 7.41 -36.65
CA THR A 439 -8.32 7.66 -35.58
C THR A 439 -7.25 6.57 -35.55
N LYS A 440 -7.65 5.29 -35.58
CA LYS A 440 -6.74 4.16 -35.62
C LYS A 440 -5.90 4.15 -36.91
N LYS A 441 -6.48 4.48 -38.07
CA LYS A 441 -5.72 4.58 -39.32
C LYS A 441 -4.62 5.67 -39.25
N ARG A 442 -4.93 6.83 -38.66
CA ARG A 442 -3.93 7.89 -38.45
C ARG A 442 -2.88 7.49 -37.42
N ALA A 443 -3.29 6.86 -36.31
CA ALA A 443 -2.39 6.36 -35.28
C ALA A 443 -1.43 5.28 -35.81
N LEU A 444 -1.87 4.43 -36.75
CA LEU A 444 -0.98 3.47 -37.40
C LEU A 444 0.15 4.16 -38.20
N CYS A 445 -0.15 5.28 -38.86
CA CYS A 445 0.88 6.08 -39.55
C CYS A 445 1.84 6.72 -38.53
N LEU A 446 1.31 7.29 -37.44
CA LEU A 446 2.11 7.85 -36.35
C LEU A 446 3.00 6.79 -35.68
N LEU A 447 2.52 5.56 -35.55
CA LEU A 447 3.31 4.44 -35.02
C LEU A 447 4.46 4.08 -35.96
N GLN A 448 4.23 4.05 -37.28
CA GLN A 448 5.31 3.86 -38.26
C GLN A 448 6.37 4.95 -38.12
N GLU A 449 5.94 6.21 -38.14
CA GLU A 449 6.82 7.38 -38.00
C GLU A 449 7.64 7.31 -36.70
N ALA A 450 7.02 6.92 -35.58
CA ALA A 450 7.68 6.77 -34.28
C ALA A 450 8.70 5.61 -34.27
N ILE A 451 8.35 4.44 -34.82
CA ILE A 451 9.25 3.28 -34.91
C ILE A 451 10.46 3.59 -35.80
N ASP A 452 10.24 4.25 -36.93
CA ASP A 452 11.31 4.66 -37.85
C ASP A 452 12.23 5.67 -37.16
N ASN A 453 11.67 6.67 -36.48
CA ASN A 453 12.43 7.68 -35.74
C ASN A 453 13.27 7.05 -34.60
N ALA A 454 12.68 6.16 -33.79
CA ALA A 454 13.39 5.46 -32.72
C ALA A 454 14.50 4.54 -33.28
N SER A 455 14.24 3.89 -34.42
CA SER A 455 15.24 3.05 -35.11
C SER A 455 16.40 3.87 -35.66
N VAL A 456 16.15 5.04 -36.27
CA VAL A 456 17.18 5.96 -36.77
C VAL A 456 18.01 6.55 -35.63
N LYS A 457 17.38 6.88 -34.50
CA LYS A 457 18.07 7.36 -33.29
C LYS A 457 18.82 6.27 -32.53
N ALA A 458 18.59 5.00 -32.87
CA ALA A 458 19.08 3.83 -32.15
C ALA A 458 18.70 3.82 -30.64
N ASP A 459 17.57 4.41 -30.28
CA ASP A 459 17.07 4.41 -28.89
C ASP A 459 16.30 3.11 -28.62
N LYS A 460 17.01 2.15 -28.02
CA LYS A 460 16.44 0.84 -27.70
C LYS A 460 15.31 0.93 -26.67
N VAL A 461 15.35 1.86 -25.72
CA VAL A 461 14.36 1.95 -24.65
C VAL A 461 13.03 2.42 -25.22
N THR A 462 13.03 3.55 -25.93
CA THR A 462 11.83 4.06 -26.60
C THR A 462 11.32 3.08 -27.66
N LEU A 463 12.21 2.47 -28.44
CA LEU A 463 11.80 1.48 -29.44
C LEU A 463 11.06 0.29 -28.82
N LEU A 464 11.54 -0.27 -27.71
CA LEU A 464 10.88 -1.39 -27.05
C LEU A 464 9.51 -1.00 -26.45
N GLY A 465 9.39 0.19 -25.86
CA GLY A 465 8.10 0.71 -25.39
C GLY A 465 7.11 0.93 -26.54
N LEU A 466 7.58 1.45 -27.69
CA LEU A 466 6.78 1.60 -28.90
C LEU A 466 6.34 0.25 -29.48
N LEU A 467 7.18 -0.77 -29.42
CA LEU A 467 6.82 -2.12 -29.87
C LEU A 467 5.81 -2.80 -28.93
N GLU A 468 5.89 -2.56 -27.62
CA GLU A 468 4.89 -3.05 -26.66
C GLU A 468 3.52 -2.39 -26.86
N SER A 469 3.47 -1.06 -26.82
CA SER A 469 2.24 -0.30 -27.06
C SER A 469 1.71 -0.49 -28.49
N GLY A 470 2.61 -0.64 -29.47
CA GLY A 470 2.27 -1.03 -30.84
C GLY A 470 1.68 -2.44 -30.91
N SER A 471 2.16 -3.39 -30.11
CA SER A 471 1.57 -4.73 -30.06
C SER A 471 0.12 -4.70 -29.57
N GLU A 472 -0.14 -3.97 -28.47
CA GLU A 472 -1.51 -3.78 -27.97
C GLU A 472 -2.40 -3.06 -28.99
N PHE A 473 -1.86 -2.02 -29.63
CA PHE A 473 -2.56 -1.27 -30.66
C PHE A 473 -2.93 -2.15 -31.85
N LEU A 474 -2.01 -2.98 -32.36
CA LEU A 474 -2.27 -3.89 -33.48
C LEU A 474 -3.29 -4.98 -33.14
N LEU A 475 -3.27 -5.52 -31.92
CA LEU A 475 -4.33 -6.44 -31.43
C LEU A 475 -5.69 -5.75 -31.32
N SER A 476 -5.71 -4.44 -31.09
CA SER A 476 -6.96 -3.67 -31.07
C SER A 476 -7.51 -3.31 -32.45
N LEU A 477 -6.75 -3.53 -33.54
CA LEU A 477 -7.20 -3.24 -34.90
C LEU A 477 -8.20 -4.29 -35.38
N VAL A 478 -9.18 -3.83 -36.17
CA VAL A 478 -10.17 -4.72 -36.80
C VAL A 478 -9.59 -5.41 -38.05
N ASP A 479 -8.69 -4.73 -38.77
CA ASP A 479 -8.06 -5.30 -39.97
C ASP A 479 -6.80 -6.10 -39.62
N LYS A 480 -6.98 -7.41 -39.46
CA LYS A 480 -5.88 -8.36 -39.18
C LYS A 480 -4.82 -8.38 -40.27
N GLY A 481 -5.21 -8.18 -41.54
CA GLY A 481 -4.28 -8.26 -42.67
C GLY A 481 -3.28 -7.11 -42.62
N VAL A 482 -3.78 -5.89 -42.41
CA VAL A 482 -2.93 -4.71 -42.21
C VAL A 482 -2.11 -4.83 -40.94
N ALA A 483 -2.71 -5.28 -39.84
CA ALA A 483 -1.99 -5.43 -38.57
C ALA A 483 -0.82 -6.44 -38.67
N HIS A 484 -1.06 -7.60 -39.27
CA HIS A 484 -0.04 -8.63 -39.49
C HIS A 484 1.07 -8.13 -40.43
N THR A 485 0.69 -7.44 -41.52
CA THR A 485 1.65 -6.86 -42.47
C THR A 485 2.55 -5.85 -41.79
N PHE A 486 1.98 -4.95 -40.98
CA PHE A 486 2.72 -3.95 -40.21
C PHE A 486 3.69 -4.60 -39.21
N ALA A 487 3.23 -5.61 -38.47
CA ALA A 487 4.05 -6.33 -37.50
C ALA A 487 5.26 -7.02 -38.16
N THR A 488 5.02 -7.66 -39.31
CA THR A 488 6.05 -8.36 -40.09
C THR A 488 7.08 -7.38 -40.66
N GLN A 489 6.62 -6.28 -41.27
CA GLN A 489 7.49 -5.27 -41.88
C GLN A 489 8.40 -4.59 -40.85
N ASN A 490 7.86 -4.29 -39.67
CA ASN A 490 8.61 -3.65 -38.58
C ASN A 490 9.38 -4.64 -37.68
N LEU A 491 9.33 -5.94 -37.98
CA LEU A 491 10.04 -7.02 -37.28
C LEU A 491 9.73 -7.08 -35.77
N PHE A 492 8.44 -6.96 -35.41
CA PHE A 492 7.99 -6.97 -34.02
C PHE A 492 8.48 -8.22 -33.26
N ASP A 493 8.23 -9.41 -33.82
CA ASP A 493 8.60 -10.69 -33.19
C ASP A 493 10.09 -10.75 -32.83
N TYR A 494 10.96 -10.33 -33.75
CA TYR A 494 12.42 -10.35 -33.58
C TYR A 494 12.89 -9.41 -32.48
N ARG A 495 12.41 -8.16 -32.50
CA ARG A 495 12.85 -7.12 -31.57
C ARG A 495 12.32 -7.38 -30.16
N ILE A 496 11.07 -7.85 -30.05
CA ILE A 496 10.45 -8.21 -28.77
C ILE A 496 11.18 -9.42 -28.16
N LEU A 497 11.41 -10.51 -28.90
CA LEU A 497 12.13 -11.67 -28.36
C LEU A 497 13.55 -11.32 -27.93
N ASN A 498 14.25 -10.46 -28.67
CA ASN A 498 15.59 -9.98 -28.27
C ASN A 498 15.60 -9.08 -27.02
N SER A 499 14.45 -8.58 -26.59
CA SER A 499 14.33 -7.86 -25.32
C SER A 499 14.21 -8.80 -24.13
N PHE A 500 13.78 -10.04 -24.34
CA PHE A 500 13.60 -11.03 -23.28
C PHE A 500 14.91 -11.73 -22.94
N LEU A 501 15.10 -12.03 -21.66
CA LEU A 501 16.25 -12.78 -21.16
C LEU A 501 16.31 -14.18 -21.81
N HIS A 502 17.49 -14.59 -22.28
CA HIS A 502 17.76 -15.88 -22.92
C HIS A 502 17.08 -16.16 -24.29
N CYS A 503 16.25 -15.26 -24.82
CA CYS A 503 15.49 -15.53 -26.05
C CYS A 503 16.19 -15.12 -27.36
N SER A 504 17.44 -14.64 -27.33
CA SER A 504 18.14 -14.15 -28.52
C SER A 504 18.36 -15.22 -29.60
N LEU A 505 18.75 -16.44 -29.22
CA LEU A 505 18.96 -17.53 -30.19
C LEU A 505 17.65 -17.95 -30.88
N VAL A 506 16.54 -17.95 -30.14
CA VAL A 506 15.19 -18.19 -30.68
C VAL A 506 14.79 -17.03 -31.60
N ALA A 507 15.07 -15.79 -31.21
CA ALA A 507 14.76 -14.59 -32.00
C ALA A 507 15.47 -14.62 -33.36
N ASP A 508 16.78 -14.85 -33.37
CA ASP A 508 17.57 -14.96 -34.60
C ASP A 508 17.10 -16.13 -35.47
N ARG A 509 16.78 -17.28 -34.86
CA ARG A 509 16.21 -18.42 -35.60
C ARG A 509 14.86 -18.10 -36.22
N LEU A 510 13.94 -17.51 -35.45
CA LEU A 510 12.61 -17.12 -35.95
C LEU A 510 12.75 -16.16 -37.13
N ARG A 511 13.64 -15.17 -37.04
CA ARG A 511 13.91 -14.24 -38.14
C ARG A 511 14.37 -14.95 -39.42
N VAL A 512 15.27 -15.94 -39.31
CA VAL A 512 15.78 -16.70 -40.47
C VAL A 512 14.70 -17.62 -41.05
N GLU A 513 13.87 -18.21 -40.19
CA GLU A 513 12.87 -19.23 -40.58
C GLU A 513 11.47 -18.65 -40.83
N GLN A 514 11.29 -17.32 -40.69
CA GLN A 514 9.99 -16.63 -40.83
C GLN A 514 9.31 -16.88 -42.18
N SER A 515 10.05 -16.87 -43.29
CA SER A 515 9.51 -17.13 -44.63
C SER A 515 8.94 -18.55 -44.75
N VAL A 516 9.62 -19.54 -44.16
CA VAL A 516 9.16 -20.93 -44.12
C VAL A 516 7.92 -21.06 -43.24
N ILE A 517 7.91 -20.41 -42.08
CA ILE A 517 6.77 -20.40 -41.16
C ILE A 517 5.54 -19.80 -41.84
N THR A 518 5.65 -18.60 -42.40
CA THR A 518 4.54 -17.92 -43.11
C THR A 518 4.01 -18.72 -44.29
N SER A 519 4.86 -19.43 -45.04
CA SER A 519 4.43 -20.29 -46.16
C SER A 519 3.58 -21.50 -45.73
N ARG A 520 3.67 -21.91 -44.46
CA ARG A 520 2.94 -23.05 -43.88
C ARG A 520 1.68 -22.63 -43.12
N ILE A 521 1.53 -21.35 -42.80
CA ILE A 521 0.31 -20.85 -42.15
C ILE A 521 -0.83 -20.91 -43.18
N PRO A 522 -1.97 -21.54 -42.85
CA PRO A 522 -3.11 -21.60 -43.77
C PRO A 522 -3.72 -20.21 -43.97
N SER A 523 -4.27 -19.97 -45.15
CA SER A 523 -4.93 -18.70 -45.48
C SER A 523 -6.24 -18.48 -44.70
N SER A 524 -6.83 -19.55 -44.18
CA SER A 524 -8.05 -19.52 -43.37
C SER A 524 -7.88 -20.39 -42.13
N LEU A 525 -8.20 -19.84 -40.96
CA LEU A 525 -8.21 -20.58 -39.69
C LEU A 525 -9.56 -21.27 -39.42
N ARG A 526 -10.43 -21.35 -40.43
CA ARG A 526 -11.74 -21.98 -40.36
C ARG A 526 -11.71 -23.35 -41.05
N ASP A 527 -12.42 -24.32 -40.47
CA ASP A 527 -12.58 -25.67 -41.03
C ASP A 527 -11.23 -26.41 -41.16
N VAL A 528 -10.36 -26.27 -40.15
CA VAL A 528 -8.98 -26.79 -40.15
C VAL A 528 -8.94 -28.30 -40.37
N GLN A 529 -9.87 -29.06 -39.77
CA GLN A 529 -9.96 -30.52 -39.98
C GLN A 529 -10.20 -30.88 -41.44
N VAL A 530 -11.03 -30.11 -42.16
CA VAL A 530 -11.31 -30.35 -43.57
C VAL A 530 -10.08 -30.03 -44.41
N GLN A 531 -9.38 -28.93 -44.11
CA GLN A 531 -8.14 -28.58 -44.79
C GLN A 531 -7.06 -29.66 -44.61
N MET A 532 -6.91 -30.18 -43.39
CA MET A 532 -5.98 -31.26 -43.10
C MET A 532 -6.38 -32.58 -43.78
N LEU A 533 -7.67 -32.91 -43.82
CA LEU A 533 -8.16 -34.09 -44.52
C LEU A 533 -7.86 -34.00 -46.02
N MET A 534 -8.10 -32.84 -46.64
CA MET A 534 -7.75 -32.58 -48.04
C MET A 534 -6.24 -32.64 -48.29
N SER A 535 -5.43 -32.19 -47.32
CA SER A 535 -3.97 -32.35 -47.36
C SER A 535 -3.57 -33.83 -47.34
N ASN A 536 -4.20 -34.63 -46.48
CA ASN A 536 -3.97 -36.07 -46.40
C ASN A 536 -4.37 -36.79 -47.70
N GLU A 537 -5.48 -36.41 -48.33
CA GLU A 537 -5.88 -36.93 -49.64
C GLU A 537 -4.86 -36.57 -50.73
N ARG A 538 -4.38 -35.33 -50.76
CA ARG A 538 -3.30 -34.90 -51.68
C ARG A 538 -2.00 -35.67 -51.45
N ASN A 539 -1.67 -35.97 -50.20
CA ASN A 539 -0.49 -36.76 -49.85
C ASN A 539 -0.65 -38.25 -50.22
N ALA A 540 -1.87 -38.80 -50.14
CA ALA A 540 -2.17 -40.16 -50.56
C ALA A 540 -2.15 -40.33 -52.09
N LEU A 541 -2.45 -39.27 -52.84
CA LEU A 541 -2.31 -39.20 -54.29
C LEU A 541 -0.83 -39.05 -54.67
N ASN A 542 -0.09 -40.16 -54.72
CA ASN A 542 1.33 -40.15 -55.15
C ASN A 542 1.47 -39.55 -56.57
N PRO A 543 2.01 -38.33 -56.72
CA PRO A 543 2.15 -37.70 -58.03
C PRO A 543 3.09 -38.47 -58.96
N LEU A 544 4.01 -39.23 -58.36
CA LEU A 544 4.99 -40.07 -59.06
C LEU A 544 4.39 -41.37 -59.59
N THR A 545 3.23 -41.81 -59.09
CA THR A 545 2.60 -43.07 -59.50
C THR A 545 1.61 -42.88 -60.66
N SER A 546 1.11 -41.66 -60.89
CA SER A 546 0.28 -41.32 -62.04
C SER A 546 1.07 -41.02 -63.32
N SER A 547 2.39 -40.82 -63.22
CA SER A 547 3.30 -40.81 -64.36
C SER A 547 3.81 -42.22 -64.65
N LEU A 548 3.54 -42.73 -65.85
CA LEU A 548 3.96 -44.04 -66.37
C LEU A 548 5.43 -44.39 -66.04
N PRO A 549 5.76 -45.70 -65.93
CA PRO A 549 7.10 -46.16 -65.58
C PRO A 549 8.06 -45.87 -66.75
N GLY A 550 8.80 -44.78 -66.66
CA GLY A 550 9.80 -44.38 -67.63
C GLY A 550 11.10 -43.95 -66.94
N ASN A 551 12.04 -44.90 -66.85
CA ASN A 551 13.48 -44.72 -66.66
C ASN A 551 13.98 -43.81 -65.51
N SER A 552 14.26 -44.48 -64.40
CA SER A 552 15.52 -44.44 -63.64
C SER A 552 16.60 -43.46 -64.12
N GLY A 553 17.03 -42.54 -63.25
CA GLY A 553 18.29 -41.84 -63.49
C GLY A 553 18.57 -40.53 -62.75
N ALA A 554 18.11 -40.32 -61.51
CA ALA A 554 18.71 -39.28 -60.66
C ALA A 554 18.48 -39.60 -59.18
N ILE A 555 19.53 -40.03 -58.49
CA ILE A 555 19.58 -40.01 -57.04
C ILE A 555 19.64 -38.53 -56.64
N ALA A 556 18.48 -37.88 -56.57
CA ALA A 556 18.36 -36.60 -55.91
C ALA A 556 18.57 -36.89 -54.42
N THR A 557 19.76 -36.55 -53.91
CA THR A 557 20.01 -36.52 -52.47
C THR A 557 18.90 -35.70 -51.83
N ALA A 558 18.00 -36.37 -51.10
CA ALA A 558 16.90 -35.69 -50.44
C ALA A 558 17.46 -34.52 -49.61
N PRO A 559 16.93 -33.29 -49.76
CA PRO A 559 17.43 -32.16 -49.00
C PRO A 559 17.39 -32.46 -47.50
N LYS A 560 18.43 -32.04 -46.77
CA LYS A 560 18.56 -32.30 -45.33
C LYS A 560 17.35 -31.73 -44.59
N LEU A 561 16.50 -32.62 -44.06
CA LEU A 561 15.30 -32.21 -43.34
C LEU A 561 15.71 -31.57 -42.00
N LYS A 562 15.53 -30.25 -41.88
CA LYS A 562 15.71 -29.53 -40.62
C LYS A 562 14.34 -29.19 -40.03
N ARG A 563 14.11 -29.56 -38.77
CA ARG A 563 12.91 -29.13 -38.04
C ARG A 563 12.99 -27.61 -37.83
N PRO A 564 12.05 -26.81 -38.34
CA PRO A 564 12.04 -25.38 -38.08
C PRO A 564 11.65 -25.11 -36.62
N LEU A 565 11.70 -23.85 -36.20
CA LEU A 565 11.04 -23.42 -34.98
C LEU A 565 9.56 -23.82 -35.04
N MET A 566 9.10 -24.50 -34.00
CA MET A 566 7.71 -24.97 -33.94
C MET A 566 6.83 -23.79 -33.55
N THR A 567 5.97 -23.34 -34.47
CA THR A 567 4.97 -22.32 -34.21
C THR A 567 3.55 -22.88 -34.38
N MET A 568 2.57 -22.34 -33.67
CA MET A 568 1.25 -22.97 -33.57
C MET A 568 0.55 -23.08 -34.93
N LEU A 569 0.46 -21.97 -35.68
CA LEU A 569 -0.29 -21.91 -36.93
C LEU A 569 0.41 -22.65 -38.08
N SER A 570 1.75 -22.70 -38.07
CA SER A 570 2.51 -23.47 -39.05
C SER A 570 2.57 -24.97 -38.75
N GLN A 571 2.21 -25.38 -37.53
CA GLN A 571 2.28 -26.76 -37.04
C GLN A 571 0.92 -27.30 -36.55
N LEU A 572 -0.19 -26.82 -37.12
CA LEU A 572 -1.53 -27.33 -36.79
C LEU A 572 -1.65 -28.83 -37.06
N GLU A 573 -1.02 -29.33 -38.12
CA GLU A 573 -1.00 -30.76 -38.44
C GLU A 573 -0.29 -31.59 -37.36
N TYR A 574 0.84 -31.09 -36.85
CA TYR A 574 1.54 -31.70 -35.72
C TYR A 574 0.65 -31.69 -34.47
N LEU A 575 0.05 -30.55 -34.12
CA LEU A 575 -0.79 -30.45 -32.93
C LEU A 575 -2.01 -31.38 -32.98
N ASN A 576 -2.60 -31.61 -34.16
CA ASN A 576 -3.70 -32.57 -34.32
C ASN A 576 -3.27 -34.03 -34.11
N SER A 577 -1.99 -34.34 -34.32
CA SER A 577 -1.42 -35.68 -34.06
C SER A 577 -1.02 -35.90 -32.60
N ILE A 578 -1.04 -34.85 -31.78
CA ILE A 578 -0.63 -34.87 -30.37
C ILE A 578 -1.84 -35.12 -29.47
N ASP A 579 -1.72 -36.05 -28.53
CA ASP A 579 -2.81 -36.39 -27.61
C ASP A 579 -3.14 -35.24 -26.64
N SER A 580 -2.12 -34.56 -26.11
CA SER A 580 -2.28 -33.56 -25.05
C SER A 580 -1.45 -32.30 -25.29
N VAL A 581 -2.10 -31.14 -25.17
CA VAL A 581 -1.47 -29.83 -25.29
C VAL A 581 -1.57 -29.08 -23.98
N PHE A 582 -0.45 -28.63 -23.45
CA PHE A 582 -0.36 -27.78 -22.27
C PHE A 582 -0.11 -26.34 -22.70
N ILE A 583 -0.94 -25.39 -22.28
CA ILE A 583 -0.73 -23.97 -22.52
C ILE A 583 -0.16 -23.34 -21.25
N LEU A 584 1.01 -22.72 -21.37
CA LEU A 584 1.71 -22.10 -20.25
C LEU A 584 1.09 -20.74 -19.86
N HIS A 585 1.14 -20.43 -18.57
CA HIS A 585 0.74 -19.13 -18.03
C HIS A 585 1.75 -18.66 -16.97
N SER A 586 2.12 -17.38 -16.99
CA SER A 586 3.17 -16.73 -16.20
C SER A 586 2.86 -16.75 -14.71
N SER A 587 1.58 -16.72 -14.35
CA SER A 587 1.12 -16.85 -12.96
C SER A 587 1.65 -18.13 -12.28
N LEU A 588 1.90 -19.21 -13.04
CA LEU A 588 2.46 -20.46 -12.51
C LEU A 588 3.81 -20.26 -11.80
N MET A 589 4.59 -19.25 -12.20
CA MET A 589 5.94 -18.93 -11.72
C MET A 589 5.94 -18.08 -10.44
N ALA A 590 4.90 -18.17 -9.61
CA ALA A 590 4.76 -17.32 -8.41
C ALA A 590 5.86 -17.55 -7.35
N THR A 591 6.32 -18.80 -7.15
CA THR A 591 7.36 -19.11 -6.14
C THR A 591 8.32 -20.24 -6.53
N SER A 592 8.05 -20.96 -7.63
CA SER A 592 8.84 -22.13 -8.07
C SER A 592 8.59 -22.40 -9.56
N THR A 593 9.53 -23.09 -10.21
CA THR A 593 9.42 -23.58 -11.60
C THR A 593 9.15 -25.09 -11.70
N ASP A 594 8.98 -25.82 -10.58
CA ASP A 594 8.88 -27.29 -10.58
C ASP A 594 7.76 -27.83 -11.49
N GLN A 595 6.63 -27.12 -11.56
CA GLN A 595 5.53 -27.51 -12.44
C GLN A 595 5.88 -27.34 -13.91
N LEU A 596 6.59 -26.28 -14.29
CA LEU A 596 7.12 -26.12 -15.65
C LEU A 596 8.14 -27.20 -15.95
N VAL A 597 9.08 -27.47 -15.04
CA VAL A 597 10.05 -28.56 -15.20
C VAL A 597 9.32 -29.89 -15.42
N SER A 598 8.25 -30.16 -14.67
CA SER A 598 7.46 -31.37 -14.86
C SER A 598 6.69 -31.40 -16.19
N ALA A 599 6.30 -30.25 -16.73
CA ALA A 599 5.68 -30.13 -18.05
C ALA A 599 6.68 -30.45 -19.17
N VAL A 600 7.86 -29.82 -19.14
CA VAL A 600 8.90 -30.05 -20.17
C VAL A 600 9.45 -31.48 -20.14
N ARG A 601 9.41 -32.15 -18.99
CA ARG A 601 9.72 -33.58 -18.88
C ARG A 601 8.76 -34.49 -19.64
N ARG A 602 7.55 -34.03 -19.97
CA ARG A 602 6.58 -34.80 -20.77
C ARG A 602 6.82 -34.63 -22.26
N LEU A 603 7.42 -33.54 -22.73
CA LEU A 603 7.63 -33.28 -24.16
C LEU A 603 8.37 -34.41 -24.91
N PRO A 604 9.39 -35.08 -24.34
CA PRO A 604 10.03 -36.24 -24.99
C PRO A 604 9.12 -37.46 -25.21
N SER A 605 7.90 -37.49 -24.64
CA SER A 605 6.88 -38.53 -24.85
C SER A 605 6.44 -38.62 -26.32
N GLY A 606 6.54 -37.51 -27.06
CA GLY A 606 6.03 -37.39 -28.43
C GLY A 606 4.50 -37.32 -28.53
N LYS A 607 3.78 -37.40 -27.41
CA LYS A 607 2.31 -37.29 -27.30
C LYS A 607 1.85 -36.04 -26.56
N ASP A 608 2.80 -35.22 -26.13
CA ASP A 608 2.58 -34.05 -25.30
C ASP A 608 3.25 -32.84 -25.96
N SER A 609 2.54 -31.72 -26.06
CA SER A 609 3.10 -30.45 -26.54
C SER A 609 2.91 -29.34 -25.51
N LEU A 610 3.78 -28.33 -25.53
CA LEU A 610 3.70 -27.14 -24.68
C LEU A 610 3.61 -25.92 -25.59
N ILE A 611 2.52 -25.17 -25.48
CA ILE A 611 2.35 -23.87 -26.14
C ILE A 611 2.78 -22.78 -25.18
N VAL A 612 3.69 -21.92 -25.64
CA VAL A 612 4.07 -20.68 -24.97
C VAL A 612 3.84 -19.51 -25.90
N THR A 613 3.12 -18.49 -25.43
CA THR A 613 2.77 -17.31 -26.23
C THR A 613 3.76 -16.17 -26.00
N MET A 614 3.85 -15.22 -26.94
CA MET A 614 4.66 -14.02 -26.72
C MET A 614 4.11 -13.18 -25.57
N SER A 615 2.78 -13.14 -25.41
CA SER A 615 2.14 -12.52 -24.24
C SER A 615 2.59 -13.13 -22.90
N CYS A 616 2.73 -14.47 -22.84
CA CYS A 616 3.25 -15.16 -21.66
C CYS A 616 4.74 -14.84 -21.39
N LEU A 617 5.57 -14.82 -22.44
CA LEU A 617 6.99 -14.47 -22.32
C LEU A 617 7.17 -13.01 -21.85
N ARG A 618 6.37 -12.09 -22.38
CA ARG A 618 6.32 -10.69 -21.94
C ARG A 618 5.98 -10.61 -20.46
N ALA A 619 4.90 -11.24 -20.01
CA ALA A 619 4.50 -11.24 -18.60
C ALA A 619 5.57 -11.84 -17.68
N LEU A 620 6.23 -12.93 -18.09
CA LEU A 620 7.37 -13.49 -17.35
C LEU A 620 8.53 -12.49 -17.25
N SER A 621 8.88 -11.81 -18.35
CA SER A 621 9.96 -10.82 -18.37
C SER A 621 9.67 -9.62 -17.47
N VAL A 622 8.45 -9.06 -17.52
CA VAL A 622 8.03 -7.93 -16.71
C VAL A 622 8.10 -8.29 -15.22
N LYS A 623 7.45 -9.39 -14.81
CA LYS A 623 7.48 -9.83 -13.40
C LYS A 623 8.88 -10.21 -12.93
N SER A 624 9.74 -10.72 -13.82
CA SER A 624 11.13 -11.02 -13.45
C SER A 624 11.92 -9.78 -13.03
N LEU A 625 11.54 -8.60 -13.54
CA LEU A 625 12.19 -7.33 -13.25
C LEU A 625 11.50 -6.56 -12.11
N THR A 626 10.16 -6.58 -12.04
CA THR A 626 9.39 -5.63 -11.21
C THR A 626 8.63 -6.25 -10.03
N SER A 627 8.64 -7.57 -9.85
CA SER A 627 7.93 -8.20 -8.70
C SER A 627 8.59 -7.86 -7.36
N PRO A 628 7.83 -7.55 -6.28
CA PRO A 628 8.37 -7.39 -4.93
C PRO A 628 9.04 -8.67 -4.39
N SER A 629 8.56 -9.84 -4.85
CA SER A 629 9.06 -11.15 -4.43
C SER A 629 10.31 -11.56 -5.22
N MET A 630 11.47 -11.60 -4.56
CA MET A 630 12.71 -12.13 -5.16
C MET A 630 12.54 -13.59 -5.64
N LYS A 631 11.76 -14.40 -4.93
CA LYS A 631 11.48 -15.79 -5.33
C LYS A 631 10.70 -15.87 -6.64
N GLU A 632 9.76 -14.96 -6.87
CA GLU A 632 9.03 -14.87 -8.14
C GLU A 632 9.97 -14.42 -9.25
N ARG A 633 10.82 -13.40 -9.00
CA ARG A 633 11.80 -12.92 -9.98
C ARG A 633 12.71 -14.03 -10.49
N ILE A 634 13.31 -14.79 -9.56
CA ILE A 634 14.18 -15.93 -9.88
C ILE A 634 13.40 -17.03 -10.62
N ALA A 635 12.19 -17.34 -10.18
CA ALA A 635 11.36 -18.36 -10.85
C ALA A 635 10.98 -17.95 -12.28
N CYS A 636 10.68 -16.67 -12.52
CA CYS A 636 10.38 -16.16 -13.85
C CYS A 636 11.62 -16.14 -14.75
N ALA A 637 12.77 -15.68 -14.26
CA ALA A 637 14.03 -15.70 -15.00
C ALA A 637 14.43 -17.13 -15.42
N ARG A 638 14.35 -18.08 -14.48
CA ARG A 638 14.61 -19.50 -14.76
C ARG A 638 13.57 -20.10 -15.72
N ALA A 639 12.32 -19.64 -15.67
CA ALA A 639 11.31 -20.09 -16.63
C ALA A 639 11.62 -19.61 -18.05
N LEU A 640 12.11 -18.37 -18.22
CA LEU A 640 12.56 -17.86 -19.52
C LEU A 640 13.70 -18.71 -20.10
N GLU A 641 14.69 -19.06 -19.27
CA GLU A 641 15.78 -19.97 -19.65
C GLU A 641 15.29 -21.36 -20.06
N ILE A 642 14.40 -21.98 -19.27
CA ILE A 642 13.84 -23.30 -19.59
C ILE A 642 13.07 -23.25 -20.91
N VAL A 643 12.24 -22.22 -21.11
CA VAL A 643 11.43 -22.08 -22.32
C VAL A 643 12.31 -21.81 -23.54
N SER A 644 13.32 -20.94 -23.44
CA SER A 644 14.22 -20.67 -24.57
C SER A 644 14.92 -21.95 -25.02
N TYR A 645 15.43 -22.75 -24.08
CA TYR A 645 16.05 -24.05 -24.38
C TYR A 645 15.08 -25.03 -25.09
N GLU A 646 13.84 -25.15 -24.62
CA GLU A 646 12.86 -26.07 -25.22
C GLU A 646 12.36 -25.59 -26.59
N LEU A 647 12.35 -24.28 -26.85
CA LEU A 647 12.07 -23.68 -28.15
C LEU A 647 13.24 -23.86 -29.13
N GLU A 648 14.48 -23.62 -28.69
CA GLU A 648 15.70 -23.86 -29.48
C GLU A 648 15.84 -25.33 -29.88
N LYS A 649 15.43 -26.24 -29.00
CA LYS A 649 15.43 -27.68 -29.27
C LYS A 649 14.26 -28.15 -30.14
N GLY A 650 13.23 -27.30 -30.30
CA GLY A 650 12.04 -27.59 -31.11
C GLY A 650 11.08 -28.60 -30.46
N ARG A 651 10.96 -28.58 -29.12
CA ARG A 651 10.04 -29.45 -28.36
C ARG A 651 8.78 -28.71 -27.92
N ALA A 652 8.93 -27.45 -27.51
CA ALA A 652 7.81 -26.55 -27.25
C ALA A 652 7.42 -25.80 -28.54
N VAL A 653 6.18 -25.33 -28.57
CA VAL A 653 5.59 -24.55 -29.67
C VAL A 653 5.46 -23.11 -29.21
N LEU A 654 6.02 -22.18 -29.98
CA LEU A 654 5.85 -20.75 -29.77
C LEU A 654 4.56 -20.27 -30.46
N LEU A 655 3.87 -19.30 -29.89
CA LEU A 655 2.92 -18.47 -30.63
C LEU A 655 3.54 -17.08 -30.80
N PRO A 656 4.20 -16.80 -31.95
CA PRO A 656 4.74 -15.49 -32.24
C PRO A 656 3.65 -14.41 -32.28
N PHE A 657 4.00 -13.15 -32.07
CA PHE A 657 3.07 -12.03 -32.12
C PHE A 657 2.36 -11.92 -33.48
N SER A 658 3.07 -12.20 -34.58
CA SER A 658 2.44 -12.29 -35.90
C SER A 658 1.32 -13.35 -35.96
N GLU A 659 1.52 -14.51 -35.33
CA GLU A 659 0.48 -15.55 -35.24
C GLU A 659 -0.61 -15.21 -34.22
N GLU A 660 -0.30 -14.49 -33.13
CA GLU A 660 -1.29 -13.94 -32.20
C GLU A 660 -2.27 -13.00 -32.93
N ILE A 661 -1.78 -12.13 -33.83
CA ILE A 661 -2.62 -11.25 -34.66
C ILE A 661 -3.54 -12.06 -35.57
N LEU A 662 -3.02 -13.10 -36.23
CA LEU A 662 -3.85 -13.92 -37.13
C LEU A 662 -4.93 -14.70 -36.35
N LEU A 663 -4.59 -15.15 -35.14
CA LEU A 663 -5.44 -15.98 -34.30
C LEU A 663 -6.56 -15.20 -33.58
N HIS A 664 -6.25 -14.11 -32.86
CA HIS A 664 -7.20 -13.41 -31.97
C HIS A 664 -8.43 -12.86 -32.72
N ASP A 665 -9.51 -12.50 -32.04
CA ASP A 665 -10.67 -11.92 -32.71
C ASP A 665 -10.40 -10.47 -33.17
N ALA A 666 -10.77 -10.14 -34.41
CA ALA A 666 -10.57 -8.82 -34.98
C ALA A 666 -11.17 -7.70 -34.09
N GLY A 667 -10.35 -6.73 -33.71
CA GLY A 667 -10.75 -5.59 -32.89
C GLY A 667 -10.86 -5.88 -31.39
N ALA A 668 -10.49 -7.08 -30.93
CA ALA A 668 -10.47 -7.43 -29.52
C ALA A 668 -9.07 -7.27 -28.94
N TYR A 669 -8.93 -6.38 -27.94
CA TYR A 669 -7.73 -6.35 -27.10
C TYR A 669 -7.46 -7.75 -26.51
N CYS A 670 -6.18 -8.15 -26.49
CA CYS A 670 -5.74 -9.40 -25.89
C CYS A 670 -4.49 -9.17 -25.05
N ASP A 671 -4.51 -9.70 -23.82
CA ASP A 671 -3.37 -9.86 -22.93
C ASP A 671 -3.03 -11.36 -22.76
N GLU A 672 -2.18 -11.70 -21.80
CA GLU A 672 -1.88 -13.11 -21.49
C GLU A 672 -3.14 -13.92 -21.13
N ASP A 673 -3.99 -13.37 -20.26
CA ASP A 673 -5.19 -14.04 -19.73
C ASP A 673 -6.19 -14.34 -20.88
N LEU A 674 -6.43 -13.36 -21.76
CA LEU A 674 -7.32 -13.51 -22.91
C LEU A 674 -6.70 -14.40 -23.98
N MET A 675 -5.41 -14.23 -24.31
CA MET A 675 -4.74 -15.04 -25.33
C MET A 675 -4.70 -16.53 -24.95
N LEU A 676 -4.52 -16.86 -23.66
CA LEU A 676 -4.64 -18.23 -23.14
C LEU A 676 -5.98 -18.85 -23.56
N TRP A 677 -7.08 -18.13 -23.37
CA TRP A 677 -8.42 -18.64 -23.69
C TRP A 677 -8.77 -18.54 -25.16
N THR A 678 -8.19 -17.59 -25.91
CA THR A 678 -8.23 -17.54 -27.37
C THR A 678 -7.64 -18.81 -27.97
N VAL A 679 -6.43 -19.19 -27.55
CA VAL A 679 -5.76 -20.43 -27.99
C VAL A 679 -6.57 -21.67 -27.58
N ALA A 680 -7.04 -21.73 -26.33
CA ALA A 680 -7.82 -22.86 -25.85
C ALA A 680 -9.15 -23.03 -26.61
N ALA A 681 -9.87 -21.93 -26.87
CA ALA A 681 -11.11 -21.95 -27.64
C ALA A 681 -10.87 -22.34 -29.10
N PHE A 682 -9.79 -21.85 -29.71
CA PHE A 682 -9.41 -22.22 -31.07
C PHE A 682 -9.11 -23.72 -31.19
N LEU A 683 -8.25 -24.27 -30.32
CA LEU A 683 -7.93 -25.69 -30.34
C LEU A 683 -9.15 -26.55 -30.04
N ALA A 684 -9.99 -26.18 -29.07
CA ALA A 684 -11.20 -26.95 -28.75
C ALA A 684 -12.24 -26.92 -29.89
N ARG A 685 -12.29 -25.83 -30.65
CA ARG A 685 -13.19 -25.67 -31.80
C ARG A 685 -12.65 -26.39 -33.04
N GLU A 686 -11.38 -26.19 -33.38
CA GLU A 686 -10.77 -26.67 -34.63
C GLU A 686 -10.12 -28.04 -34.50
N LEU A 687 -9.52 -28.37 -33.37
CA LEU A 687 -8.83 -29.65 -33.11
C LEU A 687 -9.47 -30.38 -31.90
N PRO A 688 -10.77 -30.72 -31.95
CA PRO A 688 -11.52 -31.22 -30.78
C PRO A 688 -11.02 -32.57 -30.23
N LEU A 689 -10.19 -33.30 -30.98
CA LEU A 689 -9.59 -34.56 -30.56
C LEU A 689 -8.35 -34.38 -29.68
N VAL A 690 -7.82 -33.15 -29.59
CA VAL A 690 -6.67 -32.82 -28.77
C VAL A 690 -7.12 -32.47 -27.35
N LYS A 691 -6.52 -33.11 -26.34
CA LYS A 691 -6.84 -32.80 -24.95
C LYS A 691 -6.10 -31.54 -24.50
N VAL A 692 -6.84 -30.45 -24.28
CA VAL A 692 -6.25 -29.15 -23.90
C VAL A 692 -6.16 -28.99 -22.39
N HIS A 693 -4.97 -28.65 -21.93
CA HIS A 693 -4.63 -28.38 -20.55
C HIS A 693 -4.06 -26.98 -20.38
N THR A 694 -4.34 -26.31 -19.26
CA THR A 694 -3.73 -25.01 -18.91
C THR A 694 -2.91 -25.12 -17.63
N LEU A 695 -1.71 -24.53 -17.64
CA LEU A 695 -0.78 -24.53 -16.52
C LEU A 695 -0.80 -23.17 -15.83
N MET A 696 -1.72 -23.00 -14.88
CA MET A 696 -1.97 -21.72 -14.20
C MET A 696 -1.85 -21.87 -12.68
N HIS A 697 -1.50 -20.79 -11.98
CA HIS A 697 -1.51 -20.79 -10.51
C HIS A 697 -2.89 -21.03 -9.91
N SER A 698 -2.97 -21.51 -8.66
CA SER A 698 -4.27 -21.73 -7.98
C SER A 698 -5.09 -20.47 -7.82
N ASN A 699 -4.39 -19.35 -7.72
CA ASN A 699 -5.00 -18.07 -7.43
C ASN A 699 -5.28 -17.23 -8.68
N CYS A 700 -4.92 -17.70 -9.87
CA CYS A 700 -5.09 -16.91 -11.08
C CYS A 700 -6.57 -16.73 -11.42
N THR A 701 -7.02 -15.48 -11.52
CA THR A 701 -8.41 -15.08 -11.85
C THR A 701 -8.87 -15.67 -13.19
N ALA A 702 -8.00 -15.67 -14.19
CA ALA A 702 -8.26 -16.27 -15.51
C ALA A 702 -8.54 -17.78 -15.47
N ARG A 703 -8.30 -18.49 -14.37
CA ARG A 703 -8.67 -19.91 -14.21
C ARG A 703 -10.18 -20.16 -14.42
N THR A 704 -11.02 -19.17 -14.12
CA THR A 704 -12.49 -19.25 -14.24
C THR A 704 -13.01 -18.18 -15.20
N PRO A 705 -12.87 -18.38 -16.53
CA PRO A 705 -13.09 -17.33 -17.54
C PRO A 705 -14.52 -16.79 -17.55
N TYR A 706 -15.51 -17.68 -17.41
CA TYR A 706 -16.94 -17.35 -17.47
C TYR A 706 -17.47 -16.47 -16.33
N ARG A 707 -16.60 -16.12 -15.37
CA ARG A 707 -16.91 -15.19 -14.29
C ARG A 707 -16.04 -13.94 -14.35
N PHE A 708 -14.72 -14.09 -14.46
CA PHE A 708 -13.78 -12.98 -14.33
C PHE A 708 -13.46 -12.29 -15.66
N LEU A 709 -13.40 -13.05 -16.75
CA LEU A 709 -13.08 -12.53 -18.10
C LEU A 709 -14.31 -12.35 -18.98
N LYS A 710 -15.49 -12.79 -18.50
CA LYS A 710 -16.76 -12.62 -19.19
C LYS A 710 -17.09 -11.13 -19.30
N GLY A 711 -17.41 -10.67 -20.51
CA GLY A 711 -17.92 -9.32 -20.74
C GLY A 711 -19.35 -9.11 -20.20
N GLY A 712 -20.01 -8.06 -20.68
CA GLY A 712 -21.40 -7.73 -20.33
C GLY A 712 -22.44 -8.75 -20.81
N HIS A 713 -23.72 -8.47 -20.60
CA HIS A 713 -24.79 -9.30 -21.16
C HIS A 713 -24.91 -9.06 -22.67
N ASN A 714 -24.28 -9.91 -23.48
CA ASN A 714 -24.33 -9.83 -24.94
C ASN A 714 -25.43 -10.77 -25.49
N LEU A 715 -26.44 -10.22 -26.17
CA LEU A 715 -27.55 -11.00 -26.73
C LEU A 715 -27.14 -11.81 -27.98
N LEU A 716 -26.00 -11.50 -28.58
CA LEU A 716 -25.50 -12.16 -29.80
C LEU A 716 -24.68 -13.43 -29.50
N VAL A 717 -24.47 -13.76 -28.23
CA VAL A 717 -23.72 -14.96 -27.82
C VAL A 717 -24.65 -15.97 -27.15
N SER A 718 -24.33 -17.25 -27.32
CA SER A 718 -25.09 -18.37 -26.76
C SER A 718 -24.12 -19.43 -26.24
N SER A 719 -24.64 -20.47 -25.58
CA SER A 719 -23.75 -21.55 -25.07
C SER A 719 -22.92 -22.18 -26.19
N ARG A 720 -23.55 -22.39 -27.36
CA ARG A 720 -22.98 -22.99 -28.57
C ARG A 720 -22.01 -22.10 -29.35
N SER A 721 -21.78 -20.85 -28.93
CA SER A 721 -20.84 -19.94 -29.63
C SER A 721 -19.40 -20.47 -29.68
N LEU A 722 -19.05 -21.44 -28.84
CA LEU A 722 -17.76 -22.14 -28.93
C LEU A 722 -17.64 -23.00 -30.20
N TYR A 723 -18.71 -23.67 -30.64
CA TYR A 723 -18.66 -24.60 -31.75
C TYR A 723 -19.04 -23.96 -33.09
N ASP A 724 -19.64 -22.77 -33.07
CA ASP A 724 -19.90 -22.00 -34.28
C ASP A 724 -18.60 -21.43 -34.86
N LYS A 725 -18.24 -21.93 -36.05
CA LYS A 725 -17.05 -21.52 -36.80
C LYS A 725 -17.07 -20.05 -37.24
N GLY A 726 -18.25 -19.45 -37.31
CA GLY A 726 -18.42 -18.03 -37.65
C GLY A 726 -18.34 -17.08 -36.46
N ALA A 727 -18.43 -17.59 -35.23
CA ALA A 727 -18.41 -16.76 -34.03
C ALA A 727 -16.97 -16.39 -33.62
N PRO A 728 -16.74 -15.21 -33.02
CA PRO A 728 -15.43 -14.88 -32.45
C PRO A 728 -15.05 -15.88 -31.35
N LEU A 729 -13.77 -16.22 -31.23
CA LEU A 729 -13.23 -17.17 -30.25
C LEU A 729 -13.59 -16.77 -28.81
N LEU A 730 -13.45 -15.49 -28.46
CA LEU A 730 -13.71 -14.95 -27.13
C LEU A 730 -15.20 -14.87 -26.77
N SER A 731 -16.13 -15.02 -27.72
CA SER A 731 -17.56 -15.17 -27.38
C SER A 731 -17.82 -16.42 -26.53
N SER A 732 -16.93 -17.42 -26.63
CA SER A 732 -16.95 -18.65 -25.84
C SER A 732 -16.76 -18.43 -24.34
N LEU A 733 -16.20 -17.27 -23.93
CA LEU A 733 -16.02 -16.94 -22.51
C LEU A 733 -17.35 -16.86 -21.75
N HIS A 734 -18.47 -16.62 -22.44
CA HIS A 734 -19.78 -16.53 -21.79
C HIS A 734 -20.34 -17.89 -21.36
N SER A 735 -19.87 -18.99 -21.96
CA SER A 735 -20.38 -20.34 -21.71
C SER A 735 -19.43 -21.15 -20.82
N LYS A 736 -19.98 -22.17 -20.14
CA LYS A 736 -19.18 -23.13 -19.36
C LYS A 736 -18.58 -24.23 -20.24
N GLU A 737 -18.94 -24.30 -21.52
CA GLU A 737 -18.46 -25.32 -22.46
C GLU A 737 -16.94 -25.22 -22.61
N LEU A 738 -16.39 -24.01 -22.72
CA LEU A 738 -14.94 -23.81 -22.80
C LEU A 738 -14.21 -24.39 -21.58
N ARG A 739 -14.79 -24.25 -20.39
CA ARG A 739 -14.22 -24.81 -19.16
C ARG A 739 -14.42 -26.33 -19.05
N LEU A 740 -15.46 -26.87 -19.69
CA LEU A 740 -15.71 -28.31 -19.75
C LEU A 740 -14.65 -29.00 -20.61
N VAL A 741 -14.34 -28.44 -21.78
CA VAL A 741 -13.39 -29.01 -22.74
C VAL A 741 -11.92 -28.71 -22.42
N THR A 742 -11.64 -27.68 -21.62
CA THR A 742 -10.28 -27.28 -21.23
C THR A 742 -10.02 -27.54 -19.75
N HIS A 743 -8.91 -28.21 -19.42
CA HIS A 743 -8.59 -28.61 -18.05
C HIS A 743 -7.40 -27.87 -17.44
N ASN A 744 -7.61 -27.10 -16.39
CA ASN A 744 -6.54 -26.48 -15.63
C ASN A 744 -5.95 -27.51 -14.65
N VAL A 745 -4.69 -27.90 -14.83
CA VAL A 745 -4.07 -29.02 -14.09
C VAL A 745 -2.79 -28.60 -13.38
N ARG A 746 -2.47 -29.32 -12.30
CA ARG A 746 -1.17 -29.24 -11.62
C ARG A 746 -0.44 -30.55 -11.85
N LEU A 747 0.56 -30.54 -12.72
CA LEU A 747 1.28 -31.73 -13.16
C LEU A 747 1.98 -32.45 -11.99
N ARG A 748 3.01 -31.80 -11.42
CA ARG A 748 3.69 -32.27 -10.21
C ARG A 748 3.92 -31.07 -9.30
N THR A 749 3.18 -31.02 -8.19
CA THR A 749 3.47 -30.04 -7.14
C THR A 749 4.81 -30.40 -6.48
N PRO A 750 5.61 -29.41 -6.02
CA PRO A 750 6.76 -29.70 -5.17
C PRO A 750 6.42 -30.61 -4.00
N VAL A 751 7.45 -31.21 -3.40
CA VAL A 751 7.31 -32.04 -2.20
C VAL A 751 6.44 -31.32 -1.17
N ARG A 752 5.53 -32.05 -0.53
CA ARG A 752 4.59 -31.50 0.46
C ARG A 752 5.24 -31.36 1.84
N ASP A 753 6.56 -31.32 1.89
CA ASP A 753 7.33 -31.23 3.12
C ASP A 753 7.12 -29.86 3.74
N ARG A 754 6.80 -29.85 5.03
CA ARG A 754 6.61 -28.60 5.76
C ARG A 754 7.99 -28.01 6.04
N LYS A 755 8.16 -26.70 5.76
CA LYS A 755 9.34 -25.93 6.20
C LYS A 755 9.60 -26.09 7.71
N CYS A 756 10.80 -25.78 8.17
CA CYS A 756 11.10 -25.75 9.60
C CYS A 756 10.14 -24.79 10.34
N THR A 757 9.26 -25.35 11.19
CA THR A 757 8.33 -24.58 12.03
C THR A 757 8.69 -24.64 13.52
N LEU A 758 9.91 -25.07 13.86
CA LEU A 758 10.40 -25.08 15.25
C LEU A 758 10.56 -23.66 15.79
N GLN A 759 11.00 -22.74 14.94
CA GLN A 759 11.31 -21.36 15.31
C GLN A 759 10.13 -20.40 15.30
N TYR A 760 8.93 -20.89 14.98
CA TYR A 760 7.69 -20.10 15.08
C TYR A 760 7.02 -20.34 16.44
N TYR A 761 6.16 -19.42 16.84
CA TYR A 761 5.29 -19.60 18.01
C TYR A 761 4.51 -20.91 17.92
N ASN A 762 4.51 -21.66 19.02
CA ASN A 762 3.76 -22.90 19.14
C ASN A 762 3.10 -22.96 20.52
N PRO A 763 1.76 -23.08 20.58
CA PRO A 763 1.02 -23.01 21.84
C PRO A 763 1.36 -24.18 22.78
N ILE A 764 1.80 -25.32 22.25
CA ILE A 764 2.21 -26.48 23.06
C ILE A 764 3.60 -26.24 23.64
N ARG A 765 4.57 -25.78 22.83
CA ARG A 765 5.94 -25.47 23.30
C ARG A 765 5.98 -24.29 24.28
N ALA A 766 5.12 -23.29 24.08
CA ALA A 766 5.05 -22.10 24.93
C ALA A 766 4.80 -22.42 26.42
N ARG A 767 4.17 -23.57 26.72
CA ARG A 767 3.93 -24.05 28.10
C ARG A 767 5.21 -24.44 28.83
N PHE A 768 6.28 -24.79 28.10
CA PHE A 768 7.55 -25.24 28.68
C PHE A 768 8.54 -24.08 28.93
N VAL A 769 8.24 -22.88 28.43
CA VAL A 769 9.13 -21.70 28.51
C VAL A 769 9.42 -21.31 29.95
N TYR A 770 8.37 -21.21 30.77
CA TYR A 770 8.46 -20.82 32.18
C TYR A 770 8.22 -21.99 33.14
N ARG A 771 8.22 -23.24 32.62
CA ARG A 771 7.98 -24.43 33.45
C ARG A 771 9.26 -24.80 34.18
N ARG A 772 9.13 -25.06 35.50
CA ARG A 772 10.22 -25.62 36.30
C ARG A 772 10.57 -27.03 35.82
N ASP A 773 11.83 -27.25 35.50
CA ASP A 773 12.38 -28.50 34.98
C ASP A 773 13.57 -29.00 35.80
N LYS A 774 13.70 -28.55 37.06
CA LYS A 774 14.70 -29.05 38.02
C LYS A 774 14.82 -30.58 38.04
N PRO A 775 13.74 -31.39 38.07
CA PRO A 775 13.89 -32.85 38.08
C PRO A 775 14.19 -33.49 36.72
N LEU A 776 14.31 -32.72 35.63
CA LEU A 776 14.61 -33.25 34.29
C LEU A 776 16.11 -33.29 33.98
N PHE A 777 16.95 -32.66 34.80
CA PHE A 777 18.39 -32.55 34.58
C PHE A 777 19.14 -33.00 35.83
N ASP A 778 20.27 -33.67 35.62
CA ASP A 778 21.19 -34.10 36.67
C ASP A 778 22.43 -33.20 36.69
N LYS A 779 23.16 -33.13 35.57
CA LYS A 779 24.45 -32.41 35.48
C LYS A 779 24.40 -31.06 34.77
N TYR A 780 23.41 -30.85 33.91
CA TYR A 780 23.36 -29.70 33.00
C TYR A 780 22.12 -28.84 33.26
N HIS A 781 21.95 -28.40 34.51
CA HIS A 781 20.90 -27.43 34.83
C HIS A 781 21.17 -26.12 34.11
N VAL A 782 20.23 -25.70 33.26
CA VAL A 782 20.27 -24.41 32.57
C VAL A 782 19.12 -23.56 33.08
N THR A 783 19.44 -22.39 33.63
CA THR A 783 18.42 -21.42 34.05
C THR A 783 17.61 -20.99 32.85
N ALA A 784 16.28 -21.13 32.94
CA ALA A 784 15.34 -20.76 31.89
C ALA A 784 15.69 -21.37 30.51
N ARG A 785 16.04 -22.67 30.48
CA ARG A 785 16.48 -23.41 29.28
C ARG A 785 15.68 -23.15 28.00
N ASN A 786 14.35 -23.05 28.10
CA ASN A 786 13.45 -22.88 26.95
C ASN A 786 13.14 -21.39 26.65
N LEU A 787 13.54 -20.47 27.53
CA LEU A 787 13.37 -19.03 27.36
C LEU A 787 14.58 -18.48 26.61
N ALA A 788 14.42 -18.23 25.32
CA ALA A 788 15.38 -17.43 24.57
C ALA A 788 15.14 -15.94 24.88
N PRO A 789 16.10 -15.22 25.50
CA PRO A 789 15.91 -13.84 25.92
C PRO A 789 15.72 -12.91 24.70
N GLY A 790 14.71 -12.05 24.75
CA GLY A 790 14.33 -11.20 23.62
C GLY A 790 13.50 -11.87 22.53
N PHE A 791 13.12 -13.14 22.67
CA PHE A 791 12.29 -13.87 21.71
C PHE A 791 10.95 -14.26 22.30
N SER A 792 9.86 -13.99 21.59
CA SER A 792 8.52 -14.25 22.14
C SER A 792 8.29 -15.75 22.38
N ARG A 793 8.20 -16.15 23.66
CA ARG A 793 7.98 -17.55 24.10
C ARG A 793 8.99 -18.54 23.49
N GLY A 794 10.24 -18.11 23.32
CA GLY A 794 11.32 -18.96 22.79
C GLY A 794 11.29 -19.20 21.28
N ALA A 795 10.48 -18.45 20.52
CA ALA A 795 10.41 -18.55 19.06
C ALA A 795 11.45 -17.65 18.39
N LEU A 796 12.52 -18.23 17.83
CA LEU A 796 13.63 -17.48 17.23
C LEU A 796 13.23 -16.60 16.03
N LYS A 797 12.13 -16.91 15.34
CA LYS A 797 11.63 -16.06 14.25
C LYS A 797 10.87 -14.82 14.72
N HIS A 798 10.69 -14.66 16.03
CA HIS A 798 10.03 -13.50 16.64
C HIS A 798 11.02 -12.75 17.55
N ASP A 799 12.04 -12.14 16.94
CA ASP A 799 13.08 -11.36 17.62
C ASP A 799 12.56 -9.96 17.99
N TRP A 800 12.58 -9.64 19.28
CA TRP A 800 12.12 -8.36 19.83
C TRP A 800 13.26 -7.47 20.35
N ARG A 801 14.52 -7.85 20.11
CA ARG A 801 15.70 -7.13 20.62
C ARG A 801 16.06 -5.93 19.75
N ALA A 802 16.61 -4.90 20.41
CA ALA A 802 16.90 -3.59 19.83
C ALA A 802 15.67 -2.92 19.17
N LEU A 803 14.47 -3.25 19.68
CA LEU A 803 13.21 -2.61 19.32
C LEU A 803 12.70 -1.87 20.56
N GLY A 804 11.94 -0.78 20.39
CA GLY A 804 11.39 0.06 21.47
C GLY A 804 10.31 -0.60 22.33
N VAL A 805 10.46 -1.87 22.70
CA VAL A 805 9.52 -2.59 23.57
C VAL A 805 9.71 -2.07 24.98
N TYR A 806 8.78 -1.24 25.46
CA TYR A 806 8.92 -0.60 26.76
C TYR A 806 8.67 -1.62 27.90
N THR A 807 9.73 -2.00 28.61
CA THR A 807 9.66 -2.85 29.81
C THR A 807 10.51 -2.25 30.94
N PRO A 808 9.98 -1.25 31.69
CA PRO A 808 10.75 -0.42 32.62
C PRO A 808 11.52 -1.20 33.70
N ASP A 809 10.97 -2.33 34.10
CA ASP A 809 11.40 -3.16 35.22
C ASP A 809 11.85 -4.58 34.80
N HIS A 810 11.98 -4.84 33.49
CA HIS A 810 12.46 -6.12 32.97
C HIS A 810 13.71 -5.96 32.10
N PRO A 811 14.77 -6.77 32.33
CA PRO A 811 15.95 -6.74 31.48
C PRO A 811 15.63 -7.13 30.03
N GLN A 812 16.33 -6.49 29.10
CA GLN A 812 16.39 -6.90 27.70
C GLN A 812 17.83 -7.08 27.26
N VAL A 813 18.01 -7.89 26.22
CA VAL A 813 19.33 -8.20 25.65
C VAL A 813 19.53 -7.48 24.31
N PRO A 814 20.76 -7.10 23.96
CA PRO A 814 21.09 -6.48 22.68
C PRO A 814 20.75 -7.38 21.47
N TYR A 815 20.60 -6.76 20.30
CA TYR A 815 20.40 -7.49 19.05
C TYR A 815 21.73 -7.91 18.43
N HIS A 816 21.86 -9.20 18.16
CA HIS A 816 22.87 -9.74 17.27
C HIS A 816 22.17 -10.52 16.16
N PRO A 817 22.51 -10.30 14.88
CA PRO A 817 21.91 -11.00 13.76
C PRO A 817 22.02 -12.52 13.93
N LEU A 818 20.87 -13.19 13.87
CA LEU A 818 20.82 -14.65 13.95
C LEU A 818 21.45 -15.29 12.72
N GLN A 819 22.21 -16.35 12.93
CA GLN A 819 22.80 -17.13 11.85
C GLN A 819 21.73 -17.99 11.14
N THR A 820 21.88 -18.19 9.84
CA THR A 820 20.91 -18.89 8.98
C THR A 820 20.59 -20.31 9.47
N TRP A 821 21.60 -21.03 9.98
CA TRP A 821 21.45 -22.37 10.53
C TRP A 821 20.56 -22.43 11.78
N MET A 822 20.48 -21.36 12.57
CA MET A 822 19.61 -21.29 13.75
C MET A 822 18.13 -21.22 13.35
N LEU A 823 17.83 -20.62 12.20
CA LEU A 823 16.49 -20.43 11.67
C LEU A 823 16.00 -21.61 10.83
N GLY A 824 16.91 -22.51 10.46
CA GLY A 824 16.64 -23.65 9.56
C GLY A 824 16.46 -23.21 8.11
N GLU A 825 17.13 -22.14 7.71
CA GLU A 825 17.20 -21.69 6.34
C GLU A 825 18.50 -22.23 5.75
N THR A 826 18.41 -22.95 4.63
CA THR A 826 19.59 -23.32 3.84
C THR A 826 19.92 -22.11 2.97
N THR A 827 21.14 -21.59 3.07
CA THR A 827 21.70 -20.71 2.03
C THR A 827 21.68 -21.51 0.73
N VAL A 828 20.69 -21.28 -0.11
CA VAL A 828 20.82 -21.63 -1.53
C VAL A 828 21.73 -20.54 -2.07
N GLU A 829 23.03 -20.79 -2.01
CA GLU A 829 23.97 -20.08 -2.88
C GLU A 829 23.47 -20.35 -4.30
N ALA A 830 22.91 -19.31 -4.92
CA ALA A 830 22.70 -19.29 -6.35
C ALA A 830 24.08 -19.06 -6.97
N GLU A 831 24.71 -20.13 -7.45
CA GLU A 831 25.64 -20.05 -8.57
C GLU A 831 24.87 -19.84 -9.87
#